data_AF-A0A1C5TSL0-F1
#
_entry.id   AF-A0A1C5TSL0-F1
#
_cell.length_a   1.000
_cell.length_b   1.000
_cell.length_c   1.000
_cell.angle_alpha   90.00
_cell.angle_beta   90.00
_cell.angle_gamma   90.00
#
_symmetry.space_group_name_H-M   'P 1'
#
loop_
_entity.id
_entity.type
_entity.pdbx_description
1 polymer ?
#
loop_
_entity_poly.entity_id
_entity_poly.type
_entity_poly.pdbx_seq_one_letter_code
_entity_poly.pdbx_strand_id
1 'polypeptide(L)'
;MKIYCFLSLFILVTASMIFTACGNDDLVEKKRGDDEKEVTITPLGDSQEYFDKGITFVSEIDSKDVEFACTADWKVTIANIVGGEHWCTISPQSGKAGDNNIFTVITSENVGYDDRSVVLELEAGNLKKNIVITQKQKDAILLTNDKFEVDKKGGKIDVEVKANIDYIFEIDELAKNWIKQSTKTRALNTHILSFDISKSEEAEKREGKIYFKSGNKIEVVHIYQAGENVLLLTEDEYSVSDKGEIIKVELKSNFDFEVQMPSVNWLHTADKTRAISSHTLYYTIDANDTYDIREATIVYSNKEKTVKNTLHIRQAQKDAIIISNKRYDLESEGGTIAIKLNTNTQYQFTISDQSWIQQIKTRALIEDILYFQISKNESKLARTGTITFKSGDISEAVTIVQNRKSMEDLTLHVAKAGTLPDLIPSDQISEIRKLKLSGNLNGTDIKYLNEMASIVGPGGLSLDLSETNIVEGGLPYYNNYYNIKNKIGDFSFFGCLRLNSIILPKSIIEIGENAFAASTNLISVTIPDGVKKIGASAFISCRLGSIVIPNSVTEIGEYAFSGSKLGSIVIPNSVTEIGEYAFSGSNLISLTILDGMTKIGKNSFSGCKRLVSVSIPNSVTEIGEGAFSLCGFNSITIPNSVKKIGNSAFILCSKLTSIIIPNSVTEMGRFIFQNCDNLTSITFSDGIKRIGNETFSDCDGLTSITFPNSVIEIGEKAFESCDNLTSINIPNSVKKIGNEAFRGCNSLKSITIPNSVTELGEWVFADCISLSSATVACSTIESFTFDDCSNLTSITILDSVTKIEGYAFSGCTNLTSITIPNNVTYIGGSTFEGCNKLVSITLSNNITDIGFSIFKDCNSLTSVIIPNSVTSIYDEAFLGCNNLISITIPSHVAHWGGNVFLNCSKLTSVTISNGVKKIGDGAFEGCVSLTSITIPNSVTTIGEEAFSNCTNLTSITLPNSITSIGRFAFWGCNGLTSIVIPNSVKNIDDWVFKECRNLKEIYSYNTSPSEGIGTPFTDELKKECILYVPKGCIDIYRKNENWNFINIREMSDI
;
A
#
# COMPACT_ATOMS: atom_id res chain seq x y z
N MET A 1 31.09 42.27 37.45
CA MET A 1 32.34 41.65 37.96
C MET A 1 32.95 40.78 36.87
N LYS A 2 34.22 40.35 37.00
CA LYS A 2 35.05 39.60 36.03
C LYS A 2 34.86 38.06 36.12
N ILE A 3 35.17 37.19 35.15
CA ILE A 3 35.29 37.22 33.66
C ILE A 3 35.55 35.75 33.16
N TYR A 4 35.44 35.43 31.85
CA TYR A 4 35.81 34.15 31.16
C TYR A 4 34.90 32.91 31.45
N CYS A 5 34.26 32.27 30.44
CA CYS A 5 34.69 31.23 29.44
C CYS A 5 34.66 29.77 29.97
N PHE A 6 34.33 28.70 29.22
CA PHE A 6 34.11 28.48 27.77
C PHE A 6 33.26 27.18 27.50
N LEU A 7 32.67 27.04 26.29
CA LEU A 7 32.00 25.85 25.68
C LEU A 7 30.70 25.33 26.37
N SER A 8 29.66 24.85 25.67
CA SER A 8 29.42 24.70 24.21
C SER A 8 27.92 24.55 23.85
N LEU A 9 27.54 25.07 22.67
CA LEU A 9 26.36 24.76 21.83
C LEU A 9 24.91 25.10 22.29
N PHE A 10 24.42 26.23 21.75
CA PHE A 10 23.12 26.46 21.06
C PHE A 10 21.84 25.77 21.60
N ILE A 11 20.96 26.50 22.31
CA ILE A 11 19.82 27.35 21.83
C ILE A 11 18.50 26.53 21.72
N LEU A 12 17.44 26.69 22.55
CA LEU A 12 16.59 27.86 22.93
C LEU A 12 15.69 28.42 21.80
N VAL A 13 14.47 28.93 22.01
CA VAL A 13 13.45 28.73 23.07
C VAL A 13 12.07 29.18 22.55
N THR A 14 11.00 28.83 23.27
CA THR A 14 9.60 29.18 22.99
C THR A 14 9.20 30.60 23.43
N ALA A 15 8.33 31.23 22.61
CA ALA A 15 7.12 31.99 22.97
C ALA A 15 7.12 33.09 24.07
N SER A 16 6.43 34.22 23.82
CA SER A 16 5.11 34.53 24.45
C SER A 16 4.67 36.01 24.35
N MET A 17 3.68 36.26 23.48
CA MET A 17 2.37 36.92 23.75
C MET A 17 2.21 38.20 24.64
N ILE A 18 1.55 39.20 23.99
CA ILE A 18 0.33 39.95 24.41
C ILE A 18 0.43 41.04 25.51
N PHE A 19 0.01 42.28 25.19
CA PHE A 19 -1.23 42.91 25.73
C PHE A 19 -1.68 44.21 24.99
N THR A 20 -2.97 44.22 24.64
CA THR A 20 -3.95 45.29 24.28
C THR A 20 -3.62 46.80 24.36
N ALA A 21 -4.19 47.62 23.46
CA ALA A 21 -5.45 48.40 23.69
C ALA A 21 -5.78 49.42 22.55
N CYS A 22 -7.05 49.85 22.47
CA CYS A 22 -7.65 50.66 21.38
C CYS A 22 -7.44 52.19 21.47
N GLY A 23 -7.64 52.91 20.35
CA GLY A 23 -7.87 54.38 20.32
C GLY A 23 -7.97 54.98 18.91
N ASN A 24 -9.00 55.79 18.63
CA ASN A 24 -9.35 56.33 17.29
C ASN A 24 -8.56 57.60 16.88
N ASP A 25 -8.70 57.90 15.59
CA ASP A 25 -8.54 59.19 14.89
C ASP A 25 -8.80 60.46 15.75
N ASP A 26 -7.93 61.48 15.67
CA ASP A 26 -8.12 62.59 14.73
C ASP A 26 -6.95 63.62 14.70
N LEU A 27 -6.53 63.96 13.49
CA LEU A 27 -5.95 65.22 12.98
C LEU A 27 -5.08 66.18 13.88
N VAL A 28 -3.78 66.29 13.51
CA VAL A 28 -3.13 67.52 12.96
C VAL A 28 -3.10 68.79 13.87
N GLU A 29 -1.95 69.42 14.23
CA GLU A 29 -0.75 69.71 13.42
C GLU A 29 0.52 70.18 14.21
N LYS A 30 1.71 69.90 13.65
CA LYS A 30 3.02 70.63 13.73
C LYS A 30 3.66 70.96 15.11
N LYS A 31 4.84 70.35 15.34
CA LYS A 31 6.13 71.02 15.02
C LYS A 31 7.35 70.08 14.96
N ARG A 32 7.80 69.82 13.73
CA ARG A 32 9.20 69.91 13.24
C ARG A 32 10.31 69.19 14.05
N GLY A 33 10.59 67.96 13.67
CA GLY A 33 11.94 67.35 13.65
C GLY A 33 12.19 66.81 12.24
N ASP A 34 13.45 66.75 11.80
CA ASP A 34 13.80 66.26 10.46
C ASP A 34 13.83 64.72 10.45
N ASP A 35 12.76 64.09 9.97
CA ASP A 35 12.78 62.66 9.62
C ASP A 35 13.47 62.48 8.26
N GLU A 36 14.70 61.93 8.27
CA GLU A 36 15.27 61.33 7.07
C GLU A 36 14.33 60.19 6.65
N LYS A 37 13.61 60.37 5.53
CA LYS A 37 12.80 59.28 4.96
C LYS A 37 13.72 58.11 4.65
N GLU A 38 13.55 57.03 5.39
CA GLU A 38 14.32 55.80 5.20
C GLU A 38 14.17 55.33 3.75
N VAL A 39 15.30 55.23 3.06
CA VAL A 39 15.32 54.75 1.68
C VAL A 39 15.09 53.25 1.73
N THR A 40 14.09 52.75 1.00
CA THR A 40 13.73 51.34 0.96
C THR A 40 13.62 50.84 -0.48
N ILE A 41 13.85 49.54 -0.65
CA ILE A 41 13.60 48.78 -1.88
C ILE A 41 12.90 47.49 -1.45
N THR A 42 11.64 47.34 -1.86
CA THR A 42 10.77 46.22 -1.45
C THR A 42 10.28 45.50 -2.71
N PRO A 43 10.65 44.22 -2.94
CA PRO A 43 10.17 43.48 -4.10
C PRO A 43 8.66 43.22 -4.04
N LEU A 44 8.03 43.05 -5.20
CA LEU A 44 6.60 42.79 -5.37
C LEU A 44 6.36 41.47 -6.10
N GLY A 45 5.30 40.76 -5.72
CA GLY A 45 4.90 39.49 -6.33
C GLY A 45 6.03 38.47 -6.37
N ASP A 46 6.22 37.85 -7.53
CA ASP A 46 7.25 36.82 -7.79
C ASP A 46 8.68 37.36 -7.64
N SER A 47 8.87 38.69 -7.65
CA SER A 47 10.18 39.32 -7.51
C SER A 47 10.81 39.15 -6.12
N GLN A 48 10.03 38.73 -5.11
CA GLN A 48 10.58 38.36 -3.80
C GLN A 48 11.60 37.22 -3.94
N GLU A 49 11.30 36.20 -4.75
CA GLU A 49 12.25 35.09 -4.97
C GLU A 49 13.48 35.55 -5.77
N TYR A 50 13.34 36.51 -6.68
CA TYR A 50 14.46 37.07 -7.44
C TYR A 50 15.44 37.84 -6.55
N PHE A 51 14.95 38.55 -5.53
CA PHE A 51 15.80 39.24 -4.56
C PHE A 51 16.50 38.28 -3.58
N ASP A 52 15.89 37.14 -3.25
CA ASP A 52 16.43 36.17 -2.30
C ASP A 52 17.37 35.13 -2.92
N LYS A 53 17.10 34.71 -4.17
CA LYS A 53 17.83 33.60 -4.85
C LYS A 53 18.46 33.98 -6.19
N GLY A 54 18.16 35.16 -6.73
CA GLY A 54 18.49 35.52 -8.11
C GLY A 54 17.53 34.94 -9.15
N ILE A 55 17.77 35.27 -10.42
CA ILE A 55 16.95 34.86 -11.56
C ILE A 55 17.68 33.80 -12.37
N THR A 56 17.04 32.65 -12.60
CA THR A 56 17.54 31.62 -13.52
C THR A 56 16.76 31.63 -14.83
N PHE A 57 17.49 31.59 -15.94
CA PHE A 57 17.03 31.48 -17.32
C PHE A 57 17.50 30.16 -17.95
N VAL A 58 16.71 29.61 -18.88
CA VAL A 58 17.14 28.49 -19.74
C VAL A 58 18.11 28.97 -20.83
N SER A 59 18.71 28.05 -21.58
CA SER A 59 19.70 28.42 -22.63
C SER A 59 19.10 29.20 -23.81
N GLU A 60 17.78 29.25 -23.97
CA GLU A 60 17.10 30.00 -25.03
C GLU A 60 16.99 31.51 -24.69
N ILE A 61 16.51 32.30 -25.65
CA ILE A 61 16.22 33.73 -25.45
C ILE A 61 14.96 33.84 -24.59
N ASP A 62 15.03 34.57 -23.48
CA ASP A 62 13.93 34.74 -22.52
C ASP A 62 14.02 36.10 -21.80
N SER A 63 12.94 36.51 -21.13
CA SER A 63 12.85 37.78 -20.43
C SER A 63 11.95 37.72 -19.20
N LYS A 64 12.35 38.36 -18.10
CA LYS A 64 11.58 38.42 -16.85
C LYS A 64 11.52 39.84 -16.30
N ASP A 65 10.34 40.25 -15.87
CA ASP A 65 10.10 41.52 -15.21
C ASP A 65 10.44 41.44 -13.71
N VAL A 66 11.10 42.48 -13.21
CA VAL A 66 11.44 42.64 -11.79
C VAL A 66 10.65 43.83 -11.24
N GLU A 67 9.64 43.53 -10.43
CA GLU A 67 8.72 44.48 -9.83
C GLU A 67 9.11 44.81 -8.39
N PHE A 68 9.11 46.10 -8.03
CA PHE A 68 9.46 46.56 -6.69
C PHE A 68 8.87 47.95 -6.38
N ALA A 69 8.66 48.22 -5.10
CA ALA A 69 8.43 49.56 -4.56
C ALA A 69 9.76 50.15 -4.08
N CYS A 70 9.96 51.47 -4.25
CA CYS A 70 11.11 52.17 -3.66
C CYS A 70 10.81 53.64 -3.33
N THR A 71 11.40 54.14 -2.24
CA THR A 71 11.15 55.51 -1.74
C THR A 71 12.09 56.58 -2.30
N ALA A 72 13.04 56.20 -3.16
CA ALA A 72 13.96 57.10 -3.85
C ALA A 72 14.03 56.80 -5.36
N ASP A 73 14.53 57.76 -6.15
CA ASP A 73 14.88 57.52 -7.56
C ASP A 73 15.90 56.39 -7.66
N TRP A 74 15.71 55.52 -8.65
CA TRP A 74 16.44 54.26 -8.77
C TRP A 74 17.14 54.11 -10.12
N LYS A 75 18.20 53.31 -10.12
CA LYS A 75 18.99 52.93 -11.29
C LYS A 75 19.44 51.50 -11.15
N VAL A 76 19.44 50.74 -12.24
CA VAL A 76 19.98 49.37 -12.28
C VAL A 76 21.13 49.28 -13.27
N THR A 77 22.18 48.56 -12.90
CA THR A 77 23.39 48.38 -13.73
C THR A 77 23.90 46.94 -13.65
N ILE A 78 24.64 46.50 -14.66
CA ILE A 78 25.34 45.21 -14.64
C ILE A 78 26.73 45.45 -14.04
N ALA A 79 27.04 44.77 -12.93
CA ALA A 79 28.31 44.89 -12.23
C ALA A 79 29.43 44.08 -12.92
N ASN A 80 30.67 44.59 -12.89
CA ASN A 80 31.89 43.99 -13.47
C ASN A 80 31.84 43.66 -14.98
N ILE A 81 31.86 44.68 -15.84
CA ILE A 81 31.95 44.55 -17.30
C ILE A 81 33.37 44.21 -17.81
N VAL A 82 34.22 43.58 -16.98
CA VAL A 82 35.62 43.24 -17.34
C VAL A 82 35.67 41.88 -18.04
N GLY A 83 35.19 41.83 -19.29
CA GLY A 83 35.21 40.59 -20.07
C GLY A 83 34.01 40.27 -20.96
N GLY A 84 33.16 41.24 -21.31
CA GLY A 84 32.25 41.12 -22.46
C GLY A 84 31.04 40.21 -22.27
N GLU A 85 30.06 40.63 -21.45
CA GLU A 85 28.78 39.94 -21.30
C GLU A 85 27.61 40.75 -21.86
N HIS A 86 27.59 40.89 -23.20
CA HIS A 86 26.48 41.50 -23.96
C HIS A 86 25.21 40.64 -24.01
N TRP A 87 25.21 39.47 -23.37
CA TRP A 87 24.10 38.51 -23.42
C TRP A 87 22.96 38.83 -22.47
N CYS A 88 23.16 39.71 -21.49
CA CYS A 88 22.12 40.19 -20.57
C CYS A 88 21.91 41.70 -20.78
N THR A 89 20.65 42.12 -20.90
CA THR A 89 20.26 43.53 -21.06
C THR A 89 19.09 43.86 -20.16
N ILE A 90 18.91 45.16 -19.85
CA ILE A 90 17.91 45.64 -18.89
C ILE A 90 17.19 46.86 -19.45
N SER A 91 15.86 46.92 -19.31
CA SER A 91 15.06 48.07 -19.74
C SER A 91 13.80 48.25 -18.87
N PRO A 92 13.49 49.47 -18.38
CA PRO A 92 14.36 50.65 -18.33
C PRO A 92 15.49 50.49 -17.29
N GLN A 93 16.60 51.21 -17.48
CA GLN A 93 17.75 51.17 -16.56
C GLN A 93 17.65 52.14 -15.37
N SER A 94 16.59 52.93 -15.28
CA SER A 94 16.36 53.90 -14.19
C SER A 94 14.91 54.36 -14.16
N GLY A 95 14.43 54.76 -12.99
CA GLY A 95 13.10 55.31 -12.79
C GLY A 95 13.01 56.20 -11.55
N LYS A 96 11.76 56.51 -11.14
CA LYS A 96 11.45 57.42 -10.04
C LYS A 96 10.98 56.65 -8.80
N ALA A 97 11.05 57.29 -7.64
CA ALA A 97 10.41 56.78 -6.43
C ALA A 97 8.92 56.46 -6.69
N GLY A 98 8.43 55.34 -6.17
CA GLY A 98 7.04 54.90 -6.33
C GLY A 98 6.80 53.45 -5.96
N ASP A 99 5.53 53.09 -5.85
CA ASP A 99 5.08 51.78 -5.32
C ASP A 99 4.99 50.67 -6.37
N ASN A 100 5.13 50.98 -7.66
CA ASN A 100 5.02 50.04 -8.79
C ASN A 100 6.13 50.28 -9.83
N ASN A 101 7.39 50.09 -9.46
CA ASN A 101 8.52 50.18 -10.39
C ASN A 101 8.82 48.81 -11.00
N ILE A 102 9.17 48.79 -12.30
CA ILE A 102 9.45 47.58 -13.07
C ILE A 102 10.67 47.80 -13.96
N PHE A 103 11.57 46.83 -14.03
CA PHE A 103 12.50 46.66 -15.14
C PHE A 103 12.50 45.22 -15.66
N THR A 104 12.59 45.06 -16.97
CA THR A 104 12.73 43.76 -17.63
C THR A 104 14.20 43.39 -17.75
N VAL A 105 14.57 42.19 -17.33
CA VAL A 105 15.84 41.54 -17.63
C VAL A 105 15.65 40.64 -18.85
N ILE A 106 16.48 40.81 -19.89
CA ILE A 106 16.37 40.09 -21.16
C ILE A 106 17.70 39.38 -21.46
N THR A 107 17.65 38.09 -21.78
CA THR A 107 18.83 37.28 -22.14
C THR A 107 18.87 36.89 -23.62
N SER A 108 20.05 36.83 -24.22
CA SER A 108 20.27 36.20 -25.53
C SER A 108 20.49 34.67 -25.37
N GLU A 109 20.47 33.89 -26.46
CA GLU A 109 20.72 32.44 -26.40
C GLU A 109 22.11 32.13 -25.80
N ASN A 110 22.19 31.18 -24.87
CA ASN A 110 23.44 30.59 -24.40
C ASN A 110 23.82 29.41 -25.30
N VAL A 111 24.59 29.71 -26.34
CA VAL A 111 25.16 28.70 -27.25
C VAL A 111 26.35 27.93 -26.65
N GLY A 112 26.80 28.30 -25.44
CA GLY A 112 27.92 27.66 -24.73
C GLY A 112 27.54 26.41 -23.96
N TYR A 113 28.55 25.65 -23.57
CA TYR A 113 28.42 24.41 -22.77
C TYR A 113 28.66 24.62 -21.27
N ASP A 114 28.72 25.87 -20.82
CA ASP A 114 28.84 26.26 -19.41
C ASP A 114 27.68 27.19 -19.03
N ASP A 115 27.25 27.11 -17.77
CA ASP A 115 26.36 28.11 -17.17
C ASP A 115 27.08 29.47 -17.12
N ARG A 116 26.37 30.55 -17.48
CA ARG A 116 26.91 31.92 -17.45
C ARG A 116 26.10 32.81 -16.51
N SER A 117 26.74 33.77 -15.86
CA SER A 117 26.06 34.59 -14.85
C SER A 117 26.60 36.01 -14.70
N VAL A 118 25.69 36.99 -14.67
CA VAL A 118 25.98 38.39 -14.32
C VAL A 118 25.33 38.77 -12.98
N VAL A 119 25.77 39.87 -12.38
CA VAL A 119 25.11 40.47 -11.21
C VAL A 119 24.52 41.83 -11.60
N LEU A 120 23.25 42.03 -11.31
CA LEU A 120 22.59 43.34 -11.41
C LEU A 120 22.72 44.06 -10.08
N GLU A 121 23.26 45.27 -10.09
CA GLU A 121 23.24 46.19 -8.95
C GLU A 121 22.09 47.19 -9.16
N LEU A 122 21.04 47.05 -8.36
CA LEU A 122 19.92 47.99 -8.23
C LEU A 122 20.23 48.97 -7.11
N GLU A 123 20.38 50.24 -7.46
CA GLU A 123 20.67 51.36 -6.56
C GLU A 123 19.44 52.26 -6.44
N ALA A 124 19.01 52.56 -5.21
CA ALA A 124 18.01 53.59 -4.93
C ALA A 124 18.51 54.43 -3.75
N GLY A 125 18.69 55.74 -3.96
CA GLY A 125 19.33 56.62 -2.98
C GLY A 125 20.72 56.12 -2.56
N ASN A 126 20.86 55.70 -1.31
CA ASN A 126 22.07 55.11 -0.73
C ASN A 126 22.02 53.58 -0.58
N LEU A 127 20.88 52.93 -0.86
CA LEU A 127 20.75 51.48 -0.83
C LEU A 127 21.18 50.85 -2.16
N LYS A 128 21.85 49.70 -2.05
CA LYS A 128 22.19 48.83 -3.18
C LYS A 128 21.68 47.40 -2.92
N LYS A 129 21.12 46.77 -3.93
CA LYS A 129 20.66 45.38 -3.93
C LYS A 129 21.24 44.66 -5.14
N ASN A 130 21.85 43.50 -4.89
CA ASN A 130 22.47 42.69 -5.93
C ASN A 130 21.58 41.50 -6.27
N ILE A 131 21.21 41.37 -7.54
CA ILE A 131 20.41 40.27 -8.07
C ILE A 131 21.29 39.47 -9.04
N VAL A 132 21.56 38.21 -8.71
CA VAL A 132 22.35 37.32 -9.59
C VAL A 132 21.46 36.83 -10.73
N ILE A 133 21.91 36.95 -11.97
CA ILE A 133 21.25 36.39 -13.15
C ILE A 133 22.10 35.22 -13.64
N THR A 134 21.54 34.01 -13.68
CA THR A 134 22.19 32.82 -14.21
C THR A 134 21.44 32.32 -15.43
N GLN A 135 22.14 32.07 -16.54
CA GLN A 135 21.58 31.41 -17.71
C GLN A 135 22.24 30.05 -17.91
N LYS A 136 21.40 29.00 -18.03
CA LYS A 136 21.87 27.63 -18.16
C LYS A 136 22.61 27.38 -19.48
N GLN A 137 23.57 26.46 -19.42
CA GLN A 137 24.27 25.88 -20.57
C GLN A 137 23.31 25.25 -21.59
N LYS A 138 23.76 25.08 -22.84
CA LYS A 138 23.00 24.38 -23.87
C LYS A 138 22.86 22.89 -23.55
N ASP A 139 21.63 22.39 -23.57
CA ASP A 139 21.32 20.96 -23.52
C ASP A 139 22.06 20.17 -24.61
N ALA A 140 22.83 19.16 -24.25
CA ALA A 140 23.71 18.40 -25.13
C ALA A 140 23.78 16.91 -24.74
N ILE A 141 23.94 16.07 -25.76
CA ILE A 141 24.44 14.70 -25.66
C ILE A 141 25.65 14.66 -26.59
N LEU A 142 26.80 14.21 -26.08
CA LEU A 142 28.04 14.11 -26.85
C LEU A 142 28.66 12.73 -26.60
N LEU A 143 29.11 12.08 -27.67
CA LEU A 143 29.86 10.83 -27.62
C LEU A 143 31.35 11.15 -27.74
N THR A 144 32.22 10.48 -26.97
CA THR A 144 33.68 10.67 -27.15
C THR A 144 34.25 9.89 -28.33
N ASN A 145 33.56 8.81 -28.75
CA ASN A 145 33.79 8.11 -30.01
C ASN A 145 32.44 7.68 -30.59
N ASP A 146 32.18 8.09 -31.83
CA ASP A 146 31.01 7.74 -32.64
C ASP A 146 31.27 6.51 -33.54
N LYS A 147 32.50 5.98 -33.56
CA LYS A 147 32.90 4.86 -34.41
C LYS A 147 33.83 3.87 -33.70
N PHE A 148 33.53 2.57 -33.85
CA PHE A 148 34.37 1.47 -33.38
C PHE A 148 34.64 0.46 -34.51
N GLU A 149 35.86 -0.05 -34.58
CA GLU A 149 36.27 -1.14 -35.49
C GLU A 149 36.69 -2.36 -34.66
N VAL A 150 36.14 -3.54 -34.97
CA VAL A 150 36.23 -4.74 -34.14
C VAL A 150 36.68 -5.96 -34.97
N ASP A 151 37.56 -6.78 -34.39
CA ASP A 151 38.05 -8.02 -35.00
C ASP A 151 36.93 -9.05 -35.24
N LYS A 152 37.15 -9.98 -36.19
CA LYS A 152 36.26 -11.12 -36.45
C LYS A 152 35.91 -11.88 -35.17
N LYS A 153 36.84 -12.04 -34.22
CA LYS A 153 36.61 -12.73 -32.93
C LYS A 153 35.56 -12.06 -32.05
N GLY A 154 35.18 -10.82 -32.34
CA GLY A 154 34.39 -10.00 -31.44
C GLY A 154 35.24 -9.40 -30.34
N GLY A 155 34.59 -8.81 -29.34
CA GLY A 155 35.25 -8.12 -28.25
C GLY A 155 34.29 -7.23 -27.48
N LYS A 156 34.83 -6.37 -26.62
CA LYS A 156 34.07 -5.40 -25.85
C LYS A 156 34.42 -3.99 -26.31
N ILE A 157 33.42 -3.14 -26.45
CA ILE A 157 33.59 -1.71 -26.70
C ILE A 157 33.00 -0.92 -25.54
N ASP A 158 33.58 0.24 -25.23
CA ASP A 158 33.13 1.13 -24.17
C ASP A 158 32.83 2.51 -24.78
N VAL A 159 31.57 2.95 -24.70
CA VAL A 159 31.09 4.23 -25.22
C VAL A 159 30.96 5.22 -24.06
N GLU A 160 31.77 6.28 -24.03
CA GLU A 160 31.59 7.36 -23.07
C GLU A 160 30.60 8.41 -23.62
N VAL A 161 29.51 8.62 -22.88
CA VAL A 161 28.45 9.59 -23.17
C VAL A 161 28.57 10.74 -22.17
N LYS A 162 28.73 11.95 -22.69
CA LYS A 162 28.72 13.22 -21.94
C LYS A 162 27.40 13.91 -22.23
N ALA A 163 26.45 13.77 -21.32
CA ALA A 163 25.13 14.39 -21.42
C ALA A 163 24.82 15.20 -20.16
N ASN A 164 24.19 16.36 -20.35
CA ASN A 164 23.63 17.18 -19.26
C ASN A 164 22.09 17.05 -19.18
N ILE A 165 21.51 16.17 -19.99
CA ILE A 165 20.09 15.81 -20.05
C ILE A 165 19.94 14.29 -19.98
N ASP A 166 18.81 13.82 -19.46
CA ASP A 166 18.46 12.38 -19.45
C ASP A 166 18.37 11.85 -20.88
N TYR A 167 18.92 10.66 -21.13
CA TYR A 167 18.91 10.00 -22.44
C TYR A 167 18.62 8.51 -22.33
N ILE A 168 18.11 7.93 -23.42
CA ILE A 168 18.00 6.49 -23.62
C ILE A 168 18.93 6.05 -24.75
N PHE A 169 19.24 4.76 -24.83
CA PHE A 169 19.92 4.19 -25.99
C PHE A 169 19.15 3.02 -26.59
N GLU A 170 19.31 2.82 -27.89
CA GLU A 170 18.64 1.77 -28.67
C GLU A 170 19.63 1.17 -29.67
N ILE A 171 19.75 -0.17 -29.70
CA ILE A 171 20.57 -0.88 -30.69
C ILE A 171 19.72 -1.13 -31.94
N ASP A 172 20.27 -0.90 -33.12
CA ASP A 172 19.61 -1.12 -34.42
C ASP A 172 19.06 -2.55 -34.54
N GLU A 173 17.85 -2.71 -35.09
CA GLU A 173 17.11 -3.97 -35.13
C GLU A 173 17.94 -5.10 -35.79
N LEU A 174 18.66 -4.76 -36.85
CA LEU A 174 19.52 -5.68 -37.61
C LEU A 174 20.82 -6.06 -36.88
N ALA A 175 21.15 -5.38 -35.77
CA ALA A 175 22.37 -5.60 -35.00
C ALA A 175 22.13 -6.21 -33.60
N LYS A 176 20.88 -6.23 -33.10
CA LYS A 176 20.52 -6.79 -31.76
C LYS A 176 20.91 -8.26 -31.56
N ASN A 177 21.10 -9.01 -32.64
CA ASN A 177 21.54 -10.40 -32.62
C ASN A 177 23.04 -10.55 -32.29
N TRP A 178 23.90 -9.61 -32.68
CA TRP A 178 25.36 -9.67 -32.45
C TRP A 178 25.94 -8.56 -31.56
N ILE A 179 25.22 -7.46 -31.30
CA ILE A 179 25.59 -6.39 -30.36
C ILE A 179 24.67 -6.47 -29.13
N LYS A 180 25.25 -6.53 -27.92
CA LYS A 180 24.48 -6.59 -26.66
C LYS A 180 25.10 -5.68 -25.60
N GLN A 181 24.29 -5.01 -24.80
CA GLN A 181 24.81 -4.27 -23.63
C GLN A 181 25.36 -5.27 -22.61
N SER A 182 26.57 -5.04 -22.10
CA SER A 182 27.09 -5.80 -20.97
C SER A 182 26.23 -5.59 -19.72
N THR A 183 26.22 -6.56 -18.80
CA THR A 183 25.34 -6.54 -17.61
C THR A 183 25.45 -5.25 -16.80
N LYS A 184 24.30 -4.62 -16.53
CA LYS A 184 24.18 -3.34 -15.81
C LYS A 184 24.90 -3.37 -14.45
N THR A 185 25.90 -2.50 -14.29
CA THR A 185 26.39 -2.09 -12.97
C THR A 185 25.31 -1.26 -12.26
N ARG A 186 25.18 -1.43 -10.93
CA ARG A 186 24.14 -0.78 -10.11
C ARG A 186 24.44 0.70 -9.79
N ALA A 187 24.84 1.49 -10.79
CA ALA A 187 25.09 2.92 -10.63
C ALA A 187 24.08 3.73 -11.44
N LEU A 188 23.52 4.78 -10.82
CA LEU A 188 22.39 5.54 -11.37
C LEU A 188 22.73 6.43 -12.57
N ASN A 189 24.01 6.71 -12.84
CA ASN A 189 24.49 7.44 -14.03
C ASN A 189 25.92 6.99 -14.40
N THR A 190 26.06 5.88 -15.12
CA THR A 190 27.35 5.50 -15.72
C THR A 190 27.58 6.26 -17.01
N HIS A 191 28.57 7.17 -17.00
CA HIS A 191 29.02 7.91 -18.18
C HIS A 191 29.66 7.01 -19.26
N ILE A 192 30.02 5.77 -18.92
CA ILE A 192 30.58 4.79 -19.86
C ILE A 192 29.64 3.59 -19.95
N LEU A 193 29.23 3.23 -21.16
CA LEU A 193 28.35 2.11 -21.46
C LEU A 193 29.12 1.06 -22.28
N SER A 194 29.29 -0.13 -21.69
CA SER A 194 29.94 -1.26 -22.35
C SER A 194 28.97 -2.07 -23.22
N PHE A 195 29.44 -2.48 -24.39
CA PHE A 195 28.75 -3.40 -25.29
C PHE A 195 29.64 -4.57 -25.68
N ASP A 196 29.09 -5.78 -25.61
CA ASP A 196 29.70 -7.02 -26.07
C ASP A 196 29.35 -7.25 -27.54
N ILE A 197 30.38 -7.35 -28.38
CA ILE A 197 30.31 -7.58 -29.81
C ILE A 197 30.62 -9.04 -30.08
N SER A 198 29.63 -9.78 -30.58
CA SER A 198 29.73 -11.21 -30.84
C SER A 198 30.65 -11.48 -32.04
N LYS A 199 31.31 -12.64 -32.06
CA LYS A 199 32.12 -13.11 -33.20
C LYS A 199 31.35 -13.00 -34.52
N SER A 200 32.01 -12.56 -35.60
CA SER A 200 31.48 -12.68 -36.96
C SER A 200 31.88 -14.03 -37.56
N GLU A 201 30.92 -14.67 -38.23
CA GLU A 201 31.15 -15.84 -39.08
C GLU A 201 30.89 -15.51 -40.56
N GLU A 202 30.61 -14.24 -40.86
CA GLU A 202 30.36 -13.71 -42.20
C GLU A 202 31.70 -13.42 -42.90
N ALA A 203 31.76 -13.68 -44.21
CA ALA A 203 32.94 -13.45 -45.03
C ALA A 203 33.13 -11.96 -45.38
N GLU A 204 32.03 -11.21 -45.56
CA GLU A 204 32.04 -9.76 -45.73
C GLU A 204 32.03 -9.04 -44.37
N LYS A 205 32.41 -7.75 -44.37
CA LYS A 205 32.32 -6.89 -43.19
C LYS A 205 30.86 -6.56 -42.87
N ARG A 206 30.51 -6.48 -41.58
CA ARG A 206 29.16 -6.05 -41.12
C ARG A 206 29.20 -4.76 -40.30
N GLU A 207 28.12 -3.98 -40.40
CA GLU A 207 27.92 -2.72 -39.67
C GLU A 207 26.70 -2.82 -38.76
N GLY A 208 26.80 -2.29 -37.54
CA GLY A 208 25.69 -2.14 -36.61
C GLY A 208 25.72 -0.78 -35.94
N LYS A 209 24.57 -0.29 -35.47
CA LYS A 209 24.42 1.06 -34.90
C LYS A 209 23.80 1.05 -33.52
N ILE A 210 24.16 2.04 -32.69
CA ILE A 210 23.54 2.31 -31.39
C ILE A 210 23.15 3.79 -31.37
N TYR A 211 21.85 4.05 -31.23
CA TYR A 211 21.27 5.39 -31.21
C TYR A 211 21.11 5.85 -29.75
N PHE A 212 21.63 7.02 -29.41
CA PHE A 212 21.45 7.70 -28.13
C PHE A 212 20.47 8.86 -28.33
N LYS A 213 19.35 8.87 -27.59
CA LYS A 213 18.19 9.74 -27.86
C LYS A 213 17.73 10.50 -26.62
N SER A 214 17.45 11.79 -26.79
CA SER A 214 16.65 12.59 -25.84
C SER A 214 15.88 13.67 -26.58
N GLY A 215 14.54 13.63 -26.50
CA GLY A 215 13.66 14.48 -27.30
C GLY A 215 14.00 14.40 -28.79
N ASN A 216 14.36 15.54 -29.38
CA ASN A 216 14.76 15.67 -30.79
C ASN A 216 16.27 15.48 -31.04
N LYS A 217 17.08 15.23 -30.00
CA LYS A 217 18.54 15.05 -30.12
C LYS A 217 18.88 13.58 -30.24
N ILE A 218 19.66 13.24 -31.26
CA ILE A 218 20.06 11.87 -31.59
C ILE A 218 21.55 11.86 -31.91
N GLU A 219 22.31 11.07 -31.17
CA GLU A 219 23.71 10.74 -31.45
C GLU A 219 23.82 9.25 -31.82
N VAL A 220 24.79 8.86 -32.66
CA VAL A 220 24.87 7.50 -33.22
C VAL A 220 26.28 6.94 -33.13
N VAL A 221 26.42 5.75 -32.53
CA VAL A 221 27.65 4.96 -32.57
C VAL A 221 27.57 3.94 -33.72
N HIS A 222 28.54 3.97 -34.62
CA HIS A 222 28.73 3.00 -35.71
C HIS A 222 29.78 1.95 -35.33
N ILE A 223 29.47 0.67 -35.53
CA ILE A 223 30.32 -0.46 -35.15
C ILE A 223 30.56 -1.33 -36.39
N TYR A 224 31.81 -1.43 -36.81
CA TYR A 224 32.25 -2.20 -37.97
C TYR A 224 33.00 -3.45 -37.53
N GLN A 225 32.63 -4.63 -38.04
CA GLN A 225 33.30 -5.89 -37.72
C GLN A 225 33.89 -6.57 -38.95
N ALA A 226 35.14 -7.05 -38.84
CA ALA A 226 35.91 -7.66 -39.93
C ALA A 226 35.51 -9.12 -40.27
N GLY A 227 35.69 -9.51 -41.54
CA GLY A 227 35.49 -10.85 -42.10
C GLY A 227 36.77 -11.70 -42.23
N GLU A 228 36.71 -12.83 -42.93
CA GLU A 228 37.84 -13.78 -43.11
C GLU A 228 38.91 -13.36 -44.14
N ASN A 229 40.02 -14.12 -44.17
CA ASN A 229 40.98 -14.09 -45.28
C ASN A 229 40.27 -14.52 -46.57
N VAL A 230 40.25 -13.63 -47.56
CA VAL A 230 39.46 -13.80 -48.78
C VAL A 230 40.34 -14.34 -49.91
N LEU A 231 39.90 -15.43 -50.53
CA LEU A 231 40.36 -15.89 -51.84
C LEU A 231 39.12 -16.28 -52.64
N LEU A 232 38.43 -15.27 -53.17
CA LEU A 232 37.21 -15.45 -53.94
C LEU A 232 37.50 -15.30 -55.43
N LEU A 233 37.11 -16.30 -56.22
CA LEU A 233 37.00 -16.21 -57.67
C LEU A 233 35.70 -15.47 -58.01
N THR A 234 35.64 -14.74 -59.13
CA THR A 234 34.37 -14.15 -59.59
C THR A 234 33.35 -15.20 -59.99
N GLU A 235 33.82 -16.33 -60.53
CA GLU A 235 33.05 -17.56 -60.72
C GLU A 235 34.00 -18.75 -60.41
N ASP A 236 33.51 -19.77 -59.70
CA ASP A 236 34.23 -20.99 -59.32
C ASP A 236 33.98 -22.16 -60.31
N GLU A 237 32.97 -22.05 -61.17
CA GLU A 237 32.75 -22.91 -62.33
C GLU A 237 32.54 -22.09 -63.61
N TYR A 238 33.36 -22.32 -64.64
CA TYR A 238 33.12 -21.85 -66.00
C TYR A 238 32.57 -22.98 -66.86
N SER A 239 31.30 -22.86 -67.25
CA SER A 239 30.69 -23.68 -68.31
C SER A 239 30.98 -23.04 -69.67
N VAL A 240 31.84 -23.69 -70.46
CA VAL A 240 32.40 -23.14 -71.71
C VAL A 240 31.85 -23.86 -72.92
N SER A 241 31.64 -23.14 -74.02
CA SER A 241 31.02 -23.71 -75.22
C SER A 241 31.93 -24.71 -75.95
N ASP A 242 31.32 -25.54 -76.81
CA ASP A 242 31.99 -26.49 -77.69
C ASP A 242 33.02 -25.82 -78.63
N LYS A 243 32.91 -24.50 -78.87
CA LYS A 243 33.73 -23.78 -79.86
C LYS A 243 35.07 -23.28 -79.36
N GLY A 244 35.33 -23.37 -78.04
CA GLY A 244 36.54 -22.85 -77.41
C GLY A 244 36.50 -21.32 -77.27
N GLU A 245 37.08 -20.81 -76.19
CA GLU A 245 37.08 -19.37 -75.86
C GLU A 245 38.22 -19.02 -74.89
N ILE A 246 38.42 -17.72 -74.65
CA ILE A 246 39.31 -17.23 -73.59
C ILE A 246 38.45 -16.76 -72.42
N ILE A 247 38.53 -17.46 -71.29
CA ILE A 247 37.85 -17.02 -70.06
C ILE A 247 38.71 -16.02 -69.30
N LYS A 248 38.06 -15.00 -68.74
CA LYS A 248 38.65 -14.01 -67.83
C LYS A 248 38.23 -14.34 -66.41
N VAL A 249 39.19 -14.73 -65.59
CA VAL A 249 38.99 -15.03 -64.17
C VAL A 249 39.52 -13.87 -63.36
N GLU A 250 38.61 -13.05 -62.82
CA GLU A 250 38.96 -12.10 -61.77
C GLU A 250 38.94 -12.82 -60.42
N LEU A 251 39.87 -12.46 -59.53
CA LEU A 251 39.90 -13.00 -58.19
C LEU A 251 40.23 -11.91 -57.19
N LYS A 252 39.46 -11.84 -56.11
CA LYS A 252 39.73 -10.97 -54.98
C LYS A 252 40.50 -11.77 -53.95
N SER A 253 41.78 -11.44 -53.80
CA SER A 253 42.58 -11.89 -52.67
C SER A 253 43.09 -10.70 -51.86
N ASN A 254 43.18 -10.87 -50.55
CA ASN A 254 43.88 -9.96 -49.66
C ASN A 254 45.29 -10.46 -49.29
N PHE A 255 45.83 -11.45 -50.02
CA PHE A 255 47.16 -12.02 -49.84
C PHE A 255 47.80 -12.50 -51.16
N ASP A 256 49.12 -12.78 -51.16
CA ASP A 256 49.83 -13.36 -52.31
C ASP A 256 49.48 -14.84 -52.49
N PHE A 257 49.05 -15.23 -53.70
CA PHE A 257 48.62 -16.59 -54.04
C PHE A 257 49.42 -17.20 -55.21
N GLU A 258 49.36 -18.52 -55.31
CA GLU A 258 49.96 -19.35 -56.36
C GLU A 258 48.87 -20.04 -57.19
N VAL A 259 49.15 -20.33 -58.46
CA VAL A 259 48.22 -20.98 -59.40
C VAL A 259 48.79 -22.33 -59.84
N GLN A 260 48.02 -23.40 -59.67
CA GLN A 260 48.34 -24.74 -60.12
C GLN A 260 47.43 -25.14 -61.29
N MET A 261 48.02 -25.26 -62.48
CA MET A 261 47.33 -25.69 -63.71
C MET A 261 47.15 -27.22 -63.77
N PRO A 262 46.05 -27.71 -64.38
CA PRO A 262 45.81 -29.13 -64.62
C PRO A 262 46.65 -29.67 -65.79
N SER A 263 46.98 -30.97 -65.75
CA SER A 263 47.75 -31.67 -66.78
C SER A 263 46.90 -32.08 -68.01
N VAL A 264 46.17 -31.13 -68.60
CA VAL A 264 45.40 -31.34 -69.84
C VAL A 264 45.97 -30.50 -70.99
N ASN A 265 45.77 -30.95 -72.22
CA ASN A 265 46.37 -30.34 -73.43
C ASN A 265 45.47 -29.34 -74.16
N TRP A 266 44.29 -29.02 -73.61
CA TRP A 266 43.26 -28.16 -74.24
C TRP A 266 42.95 -26.89 -73.42
N LEU A 267 43.67 -26.67 -72.31
CA LEU A 267 43.47 -25.54 -71.39
C LEU A 267 44.84 -24.96 -71.02
N HIS A 268 45.06 -23.70 -71.38
CA HIS A 268 46.37 -23.05 -71.30
C HIS A 268 46.27 -21.64 -70.68
N THR A 269 47.34 -21.15 -70.05
CA THR A 269 47.44 -19.73 -69.68
C THR A 269 47.62 -18.87 -70.94
N ALA A 270 46.83 -17.81 -71.10
CA ALA A 270 46.92 -16.94 -72.28
C ALA A 270 48.27 -16.17 -72.35
N ASP A 271 48.74 -15.90 -73.58
CA ASP A 271 50.02 -15.22 -73.81
C ASP A 271 50.08 -13.81 -73.20
N LYS A 272 51.21 -13.51 -72.53
CA LYS A 272 51.40 -12.27 -71.75
C LYS A 272 51.47 -11.03 -72.64
N THR A 273 50.35 -10.35 -72.82
CA THR A 273 50.32 -8.95 -73.26
C THR A 273 50.68 -8.01 -72.11
N ARG A 274 51.38 -6.89 -72.41
CA ARG A 274 51.98 -6.04 -71.37
C ARG A 274 50.91 -5.20 -70.65
N ALA A 275 50.79 -5.44 -69.34
CA ALA A 275 49.90 -4.81 -68.33
C ALA A 275 48.64 -5.63 -67.98
N ILE A 276 48.82 -6.63 -67.13
CA ILE A 276 47.74 -7.40 -66.47
C ILE A 276 48.00 -7.36 -64.96
N SER A 277 46.94 -7.14 -64.15
CA SER A 277 47.06 -7.10 -62.68
C SER A 277 47.25 -8.50 -62.11
N SER A 278 47.83 -8.64 -60.91
CA SER A 278 47.95 -9.93 -60.22
C SER A 278 46.60 -10.56 -59.83
N HIS A 279 45.48 -9.85 -60.00
CA HIS A 279 44.13 -10.26 -59.59
C HIS A 279 43.19 -10.52 -60.78
N THR A 280 43.73 -10.59 -62.00
CA THR A 280 42.97 -10.92 -63.22
C THR A 280 43.79 -11.86 -64.09
N LEU A 281 43.30 -13.07 -64.29
CA LEU A 281 43.99 -14.13 -65.03
C LEU A 281 43.15 -14.56 -66.22
N TYR A 282 43.81 -14.95 -67.31
CA TYR A 282 43.17 -15.32 -68.56
C TYR A 282 43.62 -16.72 -68.98
N TYR A 283 42.65 -17.57 -69.32
CA TYR A 283 42.91 -18.93 -69.76
C TYR A 283 42.25 -19.18 -71.12
N THR A 284 43.03 -19.73 -72.04
CA THR A 284 42.57 -20.16 -73.37
C THR A 284 42.10 -21.59 -73.28
N ILE A 285 40.89 -21.84 -73.79
CA ILE A 285 40.25 -23.15 -73.85
C ILE A 285 40.03 -23.51 -75.32
N ASP A 286 40.65 -24.58 -75.78
CA ASP A 286 40.52 -25.06 -77.16
C ASP A 286 39.13 -25.66 -77.42
N ALA A 287 38.70 -25.78 -78.67
CA ALA A 287 37.38 -26.32 -79.03
C ALA A 287 37.17 -27.79 -78.60
N ASN A 288 35.95 -28.15 -78.21
CA ASN A 288 35.50 -29.50 -77.91
C ASN A 288 34.61 -30.06 -79.02
N ASP A 289 35.23 -30.66 -80.03
CA ASP A 289 34.53 -31.28 -81.17
C ASP A 289 33.84 -32.62 -80.83
N THR A 290 33.72 -33.00 -79.54
CA THR A 290 33.19 -34.30 -79.08
C THR A 290 31.78 -34.18 -78.47
N TYR A 291 31.08 -35.32 -78.42
CA TYR A 291 29.74 -35.43 -77.83
C TYR A 291 29.76 -35.68 -76.31
N ASP A 292 30.95 -35.79 -75.71
CA ASP A 292 31.13 -35.97 -74.27
C ASP A 292 31.61 -34.65 -73.64
N ILE A 293 31.10 -34.36 -72.45
CA ILE A 293 31.55 -33.22 -71.64
C ILE A 293 32.98 -33.49 -71.16
N ARG A 294 33.87 -32.50 -71.23
CA ARG A 294 35.23 -32.59 -70.70
C ARG A 294 35.48 -31.54 -69.63
N GLU A 295 36.19 -31.94 -68.57
CA GLU A 295 36.38 -31.15 -67.35
C GLU A 295 37.87 -31.02 -67.00
N ALA A 296 38.25 -29.86 -66.49
CA ALA A 296 39.58 -29.58 -65.97
C ALA A 296 39.48 -28.63 -64.76
N THR A 297 40.53 -28.56 -63.95
CA THR A 297 40.48 -27.87 -62.66
C THR A 297 41.76 -27.10 -62.38
N ILE A 298 41.66 -25.79 -62.14
CA ILE A 298 42.76 -24.89 -61.77
C ILE A 298 42.65 -24.58 -60.27
N VAL A 299 43.73 -24.75 -59.50
CA VAL A 299 43.71 -24.51 -58.05
C VAL A 299 44.52 -23.26 -57.71
N TYR A 300 43.94 -22.40 -56.87
CA TYR A 300 44.55 -21.19 -56.33
C TYR A 300 44.79 -21.40 -54.83
N SER A 301 45.97 -21.05 -54.33
CA SER A 301 46.24 -21.17 -52.88
C SER A 301 47.29 -20.18 -52.38
N ASN A 302 47.28 -19.86 -51.09
CA ASN A 302 48.44 -19.22 -50.46
C ASN A 302 49.67 -20.15 -50.47
N LYS A 303 50.87 -19.60 -50.21
CA LYS A 303 52.15 -20.35 -50.16
C LYS A 303 52.15 -21.55 -49.19
N GLU A 304 51.35 -21.47 -48.12
CA GLU A 304 51.21 -22.52 -47.12
C GLU A 304 50.15 -23.59 -47.48
N LYS A 305 49.38 -23.37 -48.55
CA LYS A 305 48.24 -24.19 -49.00
C LYS A 305 47.13 -24.38 -47.96
N THR A 306 47.07 -23.49 -46.97
CA THR A 306 46.09 -23.47 -45.88
C THR A 306 44.78 -22.77 -46.27
N VAL A 307 44.83 -21.81 -47.20
CA VAL A 307 43.65 -21.22 -47.87
C VAL A 307 43.74 -21.56 -49.36
N LYS A 308 42.72 -22.22 -49.89
CA LYS A 308 42.63 -22.64 -51.29
C LYS A 308 41.23 -22.37 -51.85
N ASN A 309 41.17 -22.06 -53.14
CA ASN A 309 39.93 -22.02 -53.90
C ASN A 309 40.19 -22.62 -55.30
N THR A 310 39.15 -23.14 -55.92
CA THR A 310 39.27 -24.08 -57.05
C THR A 310 38.35 -23.63 -58.16
N LEU A 311 38.91 -23.45 -59.36
CA LEU A 311 38.14 -23.18 -60.56
C LEU A 311 37.92 -24.47 -61.36
N HIS A 312 36.66 -24.83 -61.52
CA HIS A 312 36.23 -25.92 -62.39
C HIS A 312 35.93 -25.35 -63.79
N ILE A 313 36.51 -25.95 -64.83
CA ILE A 313 36.26 -25.59 -66.22
C ILE A 313 35.59 -26.79 -66.86
N ARG A 314 34.32 -26.63 -67.20
CA ARG A 314 33.45 -27.66 -67.76
C ARG A 314 33.10 -27.27 -69.19
N GLN A 315 33.79 -27.86 -70.15
CA GLN A 315 33.50 -27.59 -71.55
C GLN A 315 32.38 -28.49 -72.03
N ALA A 316 31.29 -27.86 -72.46
CA ALA A 316 30.08 -28.53 -72.87
C ALA A 316 30.30 -29.48 -74.05
N GLN A 317 29.48 -30.52 -74.07
CA GLN A 317 29.18 -31.25 -75.30
C GLN A 317 28.40 -30.36 -76.27
N LYS A 318 28.37 -30.76 -77.53
CA LYS A 318 27.52 -30.17 -78.57
C LYS A 318 26.02 -30.24 -78.19
N ASP A 319 25.37 -29.07 -78.10
CA ASP A 319 23.94 -28.81 -77.80
C ASP A 319 23.40 -29.23 -76.39
N ALA A 320 23.03 -28.27 -75.52
CA ALA A 320 22.53 -28.47 -74.14
C ALA A 320 21.64 -27.32 -73.58
N ILE A 321 20.80 -27.64 -72.57
CA ILE A 321 19.98 -26.70 -71.76
C ILE A 321 20.23 -26.96 -70.26
N ILE A 322 20.43 -25.92 -69.45
CA ILE A 322 20.69 -25.99 -67.99
C ILE A 322 19.85 -24.96 -67.23
N ILE A 323 19.24 -25.36 -66.10
CA ILE A 323 18.47 -24.49 -65.19
C ILE A 323 19.05 -24.55 -63.78
N SER A 324 19.32 -23.40 -63.16
CA SER A 324 20.02 -23.31 -61.87
C SER A 324 19.16 -23.63 -60.65
N ASN A 325 17.88 -23.27 -60.64
CA ASN A 325 16.95 -23.63 -59.56
C ASN A 325 15.68 -24.32 -60.10
N LYS A 326 15.44 -25.55 -59.64
CA LYS A 326 14.34 -26.41 -60.09
C LYS A 326 13.11 -26.38 -59.19
N ARG A 327 13.12 -25.67 -58.05
CA ARG A 327 11.95 -25.56 -57.16
C ARG A 327 11.80 -24.17 -56.51
N TYR A 328 10.55 -23.70 -56.45
CA TYR A 328 10.14 -22.50 -55.72
C TYR A 328 8.92 -22.83 -54.85
N ASP A 329 9.01 -22.58 -53.54
CA ASP A 329 7.91 -22.69 -52.59
C ASP A 329 7.48 -21.27 -52.18
N LEU A 330 6.18 -20.97 -52.28
CA LEU A 330 5.64 -19.60 -52.17
C LEU A 330 4.40 -19.54 -51.28
N GLU A 331 4.24 -18.41 -50.58
CA GLU A 331 3.02 -18.14 -49.82
C GLU A 331 1.81 -17.81 -50.70
N SER A 332 0.62 -17.90 -50.11
CA SER A 332 -0.65 -17.76 -50.84
C SER A 332 -0.84 -16.42 -51.57
N GLU A 333 -0.19 -15.33 -51.15
CA GLU A 333 -0.23 -14.05 -51.87
C GLU A 333 0.52 -14.09 -53.21
N GLY A 334 1.45 -15.04 -53.40
CA GLY A 334 2.26 -15.16 -54.61
C GLY A 334 3.44 -14.19 -54.65
N GLY A 335 3.85 -13.78 -55.85
CA GLY A 335 5.04 -12.93 -56.05
C GLY A 335 5.68 -13.13 -57.42
N THR A 336 6.84 -12.51 -57.65
CA THR A 336 7.63 -12.70 -58.87
C THR A 336 8.77 -13.67 -58.61
N ILE A 337 8.95 -14.68 -59.45
CA ILE A 337 10.12 -15.56 -59.46
C ILE A 337 11.00 -15.27 -60.69
N ALA A 338 12.31 -15.49 -60.56
CA ALA A 338 13.28 -15.32 -61.62
C ALA A 338 14.03 -16.65 -61.86
N ILE A 339 13.99 -17.16 -63.09
CA ILE A 339 14.61 -18.42 -63.50
C ILE A 339 15.78 -18.08 -64.43
N LYS A 340 17.02 -18.35 -63.99
CA LYS A 340 18.22 -18.22 -64.84
C LYS A 340 18.39 -19.50 -65.67
N LEU A 341 18.47 -19.34 -66.99
CA LEU A 341 18.57 -20.42 -67.98
C LEU A 341 19.87 -20.25 -68.77
N ASN A 342 20.68 -21.31 -68.88
CA ASN A 342 21.88 -21.30 -69.71
C ASN A 342 21.71 -22.33 -70.83
N THR A 343 21.89 -21.95 -72.10
CA THR A 343 21.67 -22.82 -73.27
C THR A 343 22.51 -22.38 -74.46
N ASN A 344 23.08 -23.33 -75.22
CA ASN A 344 23.75 -23.07 -76.51
C ASN A 344 22.87 -23.47 -77.72
N THR A 345 21.63 -23.93 -77.48
CA THR A 345 20.64 -24.31 -78.50
C THR A 345 19.34 -23.51 -78.38
N GLN A 346 18.56 -23.42 -79.47
CA GLN A 346 17.25 -22.76 -79.44
C GLN A 346 16.21 -23.61 -78.70
N TYR A 347 15.55 -23.02 -77.71
CA TYR A 347 14.58 -23.70 -76.87
C TYR A 347 13.17 -23.10 -77.01
N GLN A 348 12.17 -23.88 -76.64
CA GLN A 348 10.81 -23.43 -76.32
C GLN A 348 10.50 -23.80 -74.87
N PHE A 349 9.49 -23.17 -74.27
CA PHE A 349 9.01 -23.60 -72.95
C PHE A 349 7.48 -23.63 -72.88
N THR A 350 6.97 -24.50 -72.01
CA THR A 350 5.55 -24.64 -71.71
C THR A 350 5.33 -24.42 -70.20
N ILE A 351 4.21 -23.79 -69.87
CA ILE A 351 3.75 -23.60 -68.49
C ILE A 351 2.55 -24.53 -68.29
N SER A 352 2.56 -25.36 -67.24
CA SER A 352 1.50 -26.34 -67.01
C SER A 352 0.12 -25.71 -66.73
N ASP A 353 0.11 -24.54 -66.12
CA ASP A 353 -1.10 -23.79 -65.78
C ASP A 353 -0.85 -22.28 -65.87
N GLN A 354 -1.29 -21.70 -66.99
CA GLN A 354 -1.15 -20.25 -67.27
C GLN A 354 -2.18 -19.38 -66.55
N SER A 355 -3.13 -19.97 -65.81
CA SER A 355 -4.15 -19.20 -65.08
C SER A 355 -3.57 -18.44 -63.88
N TRP A 356 -2.44 -18.90 -63.34
CA TRP A 356 -1.75 -18.26 -62.20
C TRP A 356 -0.23 -18.17 -62.31
N ILE A 357 0.39 -18.75 -63.35
CA ILE A 357 1.82 -18.60 -63.66
C ILE A 357 1.94 -17.90 -65.02
N GLN A 358 2.46 -16.67 -65.04
CA GLN A 358 2.56 -15.87 -66.28
C GLN A 358 3.96 -15.31 -66.47
N GLN A 359 4.55 -15.49 -67.65
CA GLN A 359 5.83 -14.86 -67.98
C GLN A 359 5.65 -13.35 -68.09
N ILE A 360 6.54 -12.57 -67.46
CA ILE A 360 6.60 -11.12 -67.59
C ILE A 360 7.92 -10.69 -68.27
N LYS A 361 7.83 -9.72 -69.19
CA LYS A 361 9.00 -9.18 -69.91
C LYS A 361 9.47 -7.89 -69.23
N THR A 362 10.69 -7.90 -68.69
CA THR A 362 11.34 -6.71 -68.13
C THR A 362 12.05 -5.92 -69.24
N ARG A 363 12.33 -4.62 -69.01
CA ARG A 363 12.93 -3.72 -70.02
C ARG A 363 14.46 -3.81 -70.13
N ALA A 364 15.10 -4.79 -69.48
CA ALA A 364 16.54 -4.96 -69.52
C ALA A 364 16.96 -5.77 -70.75
N LEU A 365 18.07 -5.37 -71.38
CA LEU A 365 18.79 -6.16 -72.38
C LEU A 365 19.99 -6.82 -71.70
N ILE A 366 20.24 -8.09 -72.06
CA ILE A 366 21.37 -8.98 -71.72
C ILE A 366 21.08 -10.03 -70.61
N GLU A 367 21.41 -11.28 -70.98
CA GLU A 367 21.35 -12.58 -70.26
C GLU A 367 19.97 -13.20 -69.92
N ASP A 368 19.89 -14.52 -70.10
CA ASP A 368 18.67 -15.36 -70.18
C ASP A 368 18.00 -15.62 -68.81
N ILE A 369 17.62 -14.56 -68.11
CA ILE A 369 16.77 -14.64 -66.91
C ILE A 369 15.31 -14.41 -67.30
N LEU A 370 14.48 -15.43 -67.07
CA LEU A 370 13.05 -15.39 -67.36
C LEU A 370 12.26 -15.15 -66.07
N TYR A 371 11.50 -14.07 -66.04
CA TYR A 371 10.67 -13.68 -64.91
C TYR A 371 9.25 -14.20 -65.07
N PHE A 372 8.70 -14.78 -64.00
CA PHE A 372 7.32 -15.26 -63.96
C PHE A 372 6.58 -14.64 -62.77
N GLN A 373 5.44 -14.02 -63.06
CA GLN A 373 4.51 -13.58 -62.05
C GLN A 373 3.64 -14.77 -61.60
N ILE A 374 3.59 -14.97 -60.30
CA ILE A 374 2.76 -15.96 -59.62
C ILE A 374 1.61 -15.22 -58.97
N SER A 375 0.39 -15.45 -59.46
CA SER A 375 -0.84 -14.84 -58.93
C SER A 375 -1.18 -15.38 -57.56
N LYS A 376 -1.96 -14.62 -56.78
CA LYS A 376 -2.53 -15.04 -55.49
C LYS A 376 -3.30 -16.37 -55.61
N ASN A 377 -3.14 -17.26 -54.64
CA ASN A 377 -3.91 -18.48 -54.47
C ASN A 377 -5.03 -18.26 -53.45
N GLU A 378 -6.25 -18.05 -53.93
CA GLU A 378 -7.43 -17.92 -53.07
C GLU A 378 -8.05 -19.27 -52.65
N SER A 379 -7.48 -20.38 -53.12
CA SER A 379 -7.97 -21.74 -52.85
C SER A 379 -7.68 -22.22 -51.43
N LYS A 380 -8.54 -23.13 -50.93
CA LYS A 380 -8.32 -23.91 -49.70
C LYS A 380 -7.27 -25.01 -49.86
N LEU A 381 -6.81 -25.29 -51.08
CA LEU A 381 -5.75 -26.25 -51.39
C LEU A 381 -4.47 -25.54 -51.83
N ALA A 382 -3.33 -26.09 -51.45
CA ALA A 382 -2.06 -25.74 -52.08
C ALA A 382 -2.08 -26.20 -53.55
N ARG A 383 -1.44 -25.45 -54.43
CA ARG A 383 -1.38 -25.75 -55.87
C ARG A 383 0.07 -25.84 -56.34
N THR A 384 0.28 -26.70 -57.34
CA THR A 384 1.58 -26.93 -57.94
C THR A 384 1.48 -26.72 -59.44
N GLY A 385 2.44 -26.01 -60.02
CA GLY A 385 2.59 -25.87 -61.47
C GLY A 385 4.03 -26.06 -61.88
N THR A 386 4.26 -26.37 -63.15
CA THR A 386 5.60 -26.57 -63.70
C THR A 386 5.85 -25.70 -64.92
N ILE A 387 7.10 -25.32 -65.12
CA ILE A 387 7.59 -24.65 -66.33
C ILE A 387 8.65 -25.56 -66.94
N THR A 388 8.37 -26.08 -68.14
CA THR A 388 9.21 -27.08 -68.82
C THR A 388 9.85 -26.46 -70.06
N PHE A 389 11.17 -26.51 -70.15
CA PHE A 389 12.00 -26.03 -71.24
C PHE A 389 12.42 -27.21 -72.13
N LYS A 390 12.42 -27.04 -73.45
CA LYS A 390 12.72 -28.11 -74.42
C LYS A 390 13.44 -27.61 -75.68
N SER A 391 14.47 -28.34 -76.13
CA SER A 391 15.10 -28.23 -77.46
C SER A 391 15.37 -29.64 -78.00
N GLY A 392 14.80 -29.99 -79.15
CA GLY A 392 14.90 -31.35 -79.70
C GLY A 392 14.44 -32.42 -78.70
N ASP A 393 15.32 -33.35 -78.37
CA ASP A 393 15.08 -34.42 -77.39
C ASP A 393 15.45 -34.03 -75.94
N ILE A 394 16.08 -32.85 -75.73
CA ILE A 394 16.53 -32.36 -74.42
C ILE A 394 15.40 -31.57 -73.74
N SER A 395 15.11 -31.89 -72.48
CA SER A 395 14.04 -31.23 -71.70
C SER A 395 14.42 -31.07 -70.23
N GLU A 396 14.10 -29.91 -69.64
CA GLU A 396 14.32 -29.58 -68.22
C GLU A 396 13.09 -28.89 -67.62
N ALA A 397 12.86 -28.99 -66.30
CA ALA A 397 11.64 -28.47 -65.67
C ALA A 397 11.85 -27.85 -64.29
N VAL A 398 11.07 -26.79 -64.02
CA VAL A 398 11.00 -26.08 -62.73
C VAL A 398 9.63 -26.31 -62.11
N THR A 399 9.59 -26.63 -60.80
CA THR A 399 8.36 -26.81 -60.03
C THR A 399 8.09 -25.59 -59.15
N ILE A 400 6.84 -25.10 -59.17
CA ILE A 400 6.37 -23.99 -58.34
C ILE A 400 5.26 -24.53 -57.47
N VAL A 401 5.43 -24.47 -56.15
CA VAL A 401 4.43 -24.85 -55.15
C VAL A 401 3.96 -23.60 -54.44
N GLN A 402 2.65 -23.38 -54.40
CA GLN A 402 2.05 -22.23 -53.73
C GLN A 402 1.08 -22.69 -52.65
N ASN A 403 1.29 -22.20 -51.43
CA ASN A 403 0.47 -22.52 -50.26
C ASN A 403 -1.00 -22.13 -50.46
N ARG A 404 -1.89 -22.81 -49.71
CA ARG A 404 -3.31 -22.45 -49.60
C ARG A 404 -3.48 -21.09 -48.91
N LYS A 405 -4.61 -20.42 -49.14
CA LYS A 405 -5.01 -19.19 -48.43
C LYS A 405 -4.93 -19.37 -46.91
N SER A 406 -4.32 -18.42 -46.20
CA SER A 406 -4.30 -18.40 -44.73
C SER A 406 -5.71 -18.28 -44.15
N MET A 407 -5.98 -19.01 -43.07
CA MET A 407 -7.24 -18.99 -42.32
C MET A 407 -7.17 -18.16 -41.03
N GLU A 408 -6.01 -17.56 -40.72
CA GLU A 408 -5.82 -16.79 -39.47
C GLU A 408 -6.77 -15.59 -39.36
N ASP A 409 -6.98 -14.86 -40.46
CA ASP A 409 -7.91 -13.74 -40.56
C ASP A 409 -9.07 -14.08 -41.51
N LEU A 410 -10.23 -14.38 -40.95
CA LEU A 410 -11.41 -14.86 -41.68
C LEU A 410 -12.58 -13.87 -41.57
N THR A 411 -13.22 -13.55 -42.71
CA THR A 411 -14.46 -12.75 -42.77
C THR A 411 -15.55 -13.55 -43.46
N LEU A 412 -16.74 -13.65 -42.86
CA LEU A 412 -17.87 -14.43 -43.38
C LEU A 412 -19.21 -13.70 -43.25
N HIS A 413 -20.17 -14.13 -44.07
CA HIS A 413 -21.57 -13.70 -44.00
C HIS A 413 -22.47 -14.90 -43.70
N VAL A 414 -23.17 -14.85 -42.56
CA VAL A 414 -24.13 -15.86 -42.11
C VAL A 414 -25.51 -15.53 -42.69
N ALA A 415 -25.74 -15.97 -43.93
CA ALA A 415 -26.97 -15.69 -44.68
C ALA A 415 -28.24 -16.28 -44.03
N LYS A 416 -28.10 -17.35 -43.23
CA LYS A 416 -29.17 -17.98 -42.46
C LYS A 416 -28.64 -18.31 -41.07
N ALA A 417 -29.33 -17.84 -40.03
CA ALA A 417 -28.95 -18.13 -38.65
C ALA A 417 -28.96 -19.64 -38.36
N GLY A 418 -27.96 -20.10 -37.62
CA GLY A 418 -27.71 -21.49 -37.24
C GLY A 418 -26.81 -22.27 -38.19
N THR A 419 -26.24 -21.65 -39.23
CA THR A 419 -25.38 -22.31 -40.23
C THR A 419 -23.90 -21.96 -40.11
N LEU A 420 -23.44 -21.26 -39.06
CA LEU A 420 -22.02 -21.01 -38.85
C LEU A 420 -21.16 -22.32 -38.82
N PRO A 421 -21.62 -23.44 -38.22
CA PRO A 421 -20.90 -24.72 -38.27
C PRO A 421 -20.74 -25.30 -39.69
N ASP A 422 -21.63 -24.96 -40.63
CA ASP A 422 -21.53 -25.40 -42.04
C ASP A 422 -20.50 -24.56 -42.81
N LEU A 423 -20.28 -23.30 -42.40
CA LEU A 423 -19.35 -22.36 -43.04
C LEU A 423 -17.91 -22.54 -42.55
N ILE A 424 -17.74 -22.89 -41.27
CA ILE A 424 -16.45 -23.20 -40.65
C ILE A 424 -16.53 -24.63 -40.09
N PRO A 425 -16.07 -25.65 -40.83
CA PRO A 425 -15.95 -27.01 -40.29
C PRO A 425 -15.00 -27.08 -39.09
N SER A 426 -15.23 -28.04 -38.19
CA SER A 426 -14.57 -28.10 -36.88
C SER A 426 -13.05 -28.35 -36.93
N ASP A 427 -12.56 -28.95 -38.01
CA ASP A 427 -11.12 -29.15 -38.26
C ASP A 427 -10.37 -27.84 -38.54
N GLN A 428 -11.05 -26.83 -39.10
CA GLN A 428 -10.48 -25.52 -39.46
C GLN A 428 -10.43 -24.52 -38.28
N ILE A 429 -11.14 -24.78 -37.17
CA ILE A 429 -11.18 -23.88 -35.99
C ILE A 429 -9.79 -23.54 -35.46
N SER A 430 -8.88 -24.53 -35.45
CA SER A 430 -7.57 -24.41 -34.80
C SER A 430 -6.63 -23.38 -35.46
N GLU A 431 -6.90 -23.00 -36.72
CA GLU A 431 -6.10 -22.05 -37.51
C GLU A 431 -6.57 -20.61 -37.40
N ILE A 432 -7.86 -20.38 -37.10
CA ILE A 432 -8.46 -19.04 -37.07
C ILE A 432 -7.94 -18.25 -35.86
N ARG A 433 -7.65 -16.96 -36.00
CA ARG A 433 -7.24 -16.05 -34.91
C ARG A 433 -8.08 -14.78 -34.84
N LYS A 434 -8.53 -14.25 -35.98
CA LYS A 434 -9.54 -13.20 -36.08
C LYS A 434 -10.70 -13.69 -36.94
N LEU A 435 -11.91 -13.60 -36.41
CA LEU A 435 -13.15 -13.92 -37.14
C LEU A 435 -14.07 -12.71 -37.16
N LYS A 436 -14.32 -12.18 -38.34
CA LYS A 436 -15.36 -11.17 -38.58
C LYS A 436 -16.62 -11.83 -39.16
N LEU A 437 -17.77 -11.57 -38.54
CA LEU A 437 -19.06 -12.07 -38.99
C LEU A 437 -19.99 -10.91 -39.37
N SER A 438 -20.86 -11.18 -40.33
CA SER A 438 -22.02 -10.36 -40.68
C SER A 438 -23.26 -11.24 -40.87
N GLY A 439 -24.46 -10.68 -40.76
CA GLY A 439 -25.73 -11.42 -40.89
C GLY A 439 -26.38 -11.77 -39.55
N ASN A 440 -27.26 -12.78 -39.51
CA ASN A 440 -28.05 -13.07 -38.31
C ASN A 440 -27.49 -14.28 -37.56
N LEU A 441 -27.30 -14.16 -36.25
CA LEU A 441 -26.79 -15.23 -35.37
C LEU A 441 -27.87 -15.68 -34.38
N ASN A 442 -28.08 -16.99 -34.26
CA ASN A 442 -28.97 -17.61 -33.27
C ASN A 442 -28.18 -18.46 -32.24
N GLY A 443 -28.88 -19.15 -31.34
CA GLY A 443 -28.26 -19.91 -30.25
C GLY A 443 -27.28 -21.00 -30.71
N THR A 444 -27.51 -21.59 -31.89
CA THR A 444 -26.58 -22.57 -32.49
C THR A 444 -25.25 -21.91 -32.90
N ASP A 445 -25.30 -20.70 -33.48
CA ASP A 445 -24.08 -19.99 -33.89
C ASP A 445 -23.29 -19.51 -32.66
N ILE A 446 -23.97 -18.98 -31.64
CA ILE A 446 -23.36 -18.55 -30.37
C ILE A 446 -22.68 -19.74 -29.67
N LYS A 447 -23.37 -20.90 -29.60
CA LYS A 447 -22.77 -22.14 -29.07
C LYS A 447 -21.48 -22.49 -29.80
N TYR A 448 -21.49 -22.41 -31.13
CA TYR A 448 -20.32 -22.74 -31.94
C TYR A 448 -19.16 -21.76 -31.71
N LEU A 449 -19.45 -20.46 -31.52
CA LEU A 449 -18.43 -19.47 -31.15
C LEU A 449 -17.78 -19.77 -29.79
N ASN A 450 -18.51 -20.35 -28.82
CA ASN A 450 -17.95 -20.79 -27.55
C ASN A 450 -17.02 -22.01 -27.70
N GLU A 451 -17.42 -22.97 -28.54
CA GLU A 451 -16.59 -24.12 -28.90
C GLU A 451 -15.30 -23.63 -29.59
N MET A 452 -15.40 -22.69 -30.53
CA MET A 452 -14.23 -22.04 -31.15
C MET A 452 -13.33 -21.33 -30.13
N ALA A 453 -13.92 -20.54 -29.23
CA ALA A 453 -13.23 -19.82 -28.14
C ALA A 453 -12.68 -20.74 -27.03
N SER A 454 -12.88 -22.06 -27.14
CA SER A 454 -12.29 -23.08 -26.28
C SER A 454 -11.17 -23.86 -26.99
N ILE A 455 -11.29 -24.09 -28.30
CA ILE A 455 -10.42 -24.98 -29.10
C ILE A 455 -9.26 -24.23 -29.78
N VAL A 456 -9.48 -23.00 -30.24
CA VAL A 456 -8.55 -22.19 -31.07
C VAL A 456 -7.08 -22.28 -30.62
N GLY A 457 -6.14 -22.34 -31.56
CA GLY A 457 -4.72 -22.53 -31.25
C GLY A 457 -4.05 -21.40 -30.44
N PRO A 458 -2.74 -21.54 -30.11
CA PRO A 458 -2.01 -20.52 -29.36
C PRO A 458 -2.09 -19.16 -30.06
N GLY A 459 -2.35 -18.12 -29.28
CA GLY A 459 -2.73 -16.78 -29.76
C GLY A 459 -4.17 -16.39 -29.42
N GLY A 460 -5.09 -17.36 -29.33
CA GLY A 460 -6.49 -17.11 -29.00
C GLY A 460 -7.33 -16.53 -30.14
N LEU A 461 -8.59 -16.23 -29.87
CA LEU A 461 -9.60 -15.78 -30.83
C LEU A 461 -10.03 -14.34 -30.57
N SER A 462 -10.09 -13.53 -31.64
CA SER A 462 -10.69 -12.20 -31.66
C SER A 462 -11.93 -12.21 -32.55
N LEU A 463 -13.06 -11.72 -32.04
CA LEU A 463 -14.35 -11.72 -32.72
C LEU A 463 -14.78 -10.29 -33.11
N ASP A 464 -15.06 -10.04 -34.38
CA ASP A 464 -15.80 -8.85 -34.81
C ASP A 464 -17.22 -9.26 -35.20
N LEU A 465 -18.19 -8.95 -34.33
CA LEU A 465 -19.61 -9.21 -34.56
C LEU A 465 -20.38 -7.92 -34.89
N SER A 466 -19.68 -6.80 -35.18
CA SER A 466 -20.28 -5.47 -35.33
C SER A 466 -21.29 -5.33 -36.48
N GLU A 467 -21.22 -6.23 -37.47
CA GLU A 467 -22.12 -6.32 -38.64
C GLU A 467 -23.14 -7.47 -38.53
N THR A 468 -23.30 -8.04 -37.34
CA THR A 468 -24.30 -9.09 -37.06
C THR A 468 -25.56 -8.56 -36.36
N ASN A 469 -26.62 -9.36 -36.34
CA ASN A 469 -27.77 -9.18 -35.44
C ASN A 469 -28.01 -10.46 -34.64
N ILE A 470 -28.33 -10.31 -33.35
CA ILE A 470 -28.73 -11.42 -32.48
C ILE A 470 -30.22 -11.69 -32.64
N VAL A 471 -30.58 -12.91 -33.05
CA VAL A 471 -31.98 -13.35 -33.28
C VAL A 471 -32.33 -14.60 -32.48
N GLU A 472 -33.62 -14.79 -32.22
CA GLU A 472 -34.15 -15.95 -31.50
C GLU A 472 -34.01 -17.26 -32.27
N GLY A 473 -34.11 -18.38 -31.54
CA GLY A 473 -34.04 -19.74 -32.06
C GLY A 473 -32.65 -20.38 -31.97
N GLY A 474 -32.50 -21.54 -32.61
CA GLY A 474 -31.31 -22.39 -32.50
C GLY A 474 -31.30 -23.27 -31.24
N LEU A 475 -30.16 -23.93 -31.00
CA LEU A 475 -29.90 -24.74 -29.81
C LEU A 475 -29.56 -23.86 -28.58
N PRO A 476 -29.70 -24.36 -27.35
CA PRO A 476 -29.18 -23.66 -26.18
C PRO A 476 -27.64 -23.68 -26.22
N TYR A 477 -27.01 -22.56 -25.91
CA TYR A 477 -25.54 -22.41 -25.92
C TYR A 477 -24.89 -22.73 -24.57
N TYR A 478 -25.66 -22.69 -23.47
CA TYR A 478 -25.22 -23.08 -22.14
C TYR A 478 -26.42 -23.64 -21.36
N ASN A 479 -26.34 -24.89 -20.87
CA ASN A 479 -27.44 -25.59 -20.19
C ASN A 479 -28.80 -25.42 -20.90
N ASN A 480 -29.72 -24.66 -20.31
CA ASN A 480 -31.06 -24.35 -20.85
C ASN A 480 -31.22 -22.89 -21.32
N TYR A 481 -30.12 -22.14 -21.47
CA TYR A 481 -30.15 -20.74 -21.92
C TYR A 481 -30.19 -20.66 -23.45
N TYR A 482 -31.18 -19.93 -23.96
CA TYR A 482 -31.45 -19.72 -25.38
C TYR A 482 -31.15 -18.27 -25.79
N ASN A 483 -31.09 -18.03 -27.10
CA ASN A 483 -30.77 -16.70 -27.62
C ASN A 483 -32.00 -15.78 -27.58
N ILE A 484 -31.83 -14.58 -27.04
CA ILE A 484 -32.86 -13.55 -26.95
C ILE A 484 -32.52 -12.45 -27.96
N LYS A 485 -33.50 -12.00 -28.74
CA LYS A 485 -33.29 -10.99 -29.78
C LYS A 485 -32.64 -9.72 -29.19
N ASN A 486 -31.58 -9.22 -29.83
CA ASN A 486 -30.83 -8.03 -29.41
C ASN A 486 -30.23 -8.09 -27.98
N LYS A 487 -29.99 -9.27 -27.41
CA LYS A 487 -29.30 -9.43 -26.12
C LYS A 487 -28.12 -10.39 -26.27
N ILE A 488 -26.94 -10.00 -25.81
CA ILE A 488 -25.86 -10.99 -25.57
C ILE A 488 -26.33 -11.83 -24.38
N GLY A 489 -26.68 -13.08 -24.63
CA GLY A 489 -27.42 -13.94 -23.70
C GLY A 489 -26.72 -14.16 -22.36
N ASP A 490 -27.50 -14.52 -21.35
CA ASP A 490 -26.96 -14.89 -20.03
C ASP A 490 -26.09 -16.15 -20.19
N PHE A 491 -24.86 -16.16 -19.66
CA PHE A 491 -23.84 -17.21 -19.89
C PHE A 491 -23.38 -17.40 -21.35
N SER A 492 -23.70 -16.49 -22.28
CA SER A 492 -23.48 -16.70 -23.72
C SER A 492 -22.04 -16.89 -24.19
N PHE A 493 -21.04 -16.41 -23.45
CA PHE A 493 -19.60 -16.65 -23.63
C PHE A 493 -18.94 -17.03 -22.27
N PHE A 494 -19.67 -17.75 -21.41
CA PHE A 494 -19.18 -18.17 -20.11
C PHE A 494 -17.93 -19.07 -20.24
N GLY A 495 -16.87 -18.76 -19.48
CA GLY A 495 -15.67 -19.58 -19.41
C GLY A 495 -14.89 -19.70 -20.71
N CYS A 496 -15.01 -18.74 -21.64
CA CYS A 496 -14.31 -18.76 -22.93
C CYS A 496 -12.81 -18.45 -22.77
N LEU A 497 -12.04 -19.44 -22.29
CA LEU A 497 -10.63 -19.29 -21.89
C LEU A 497 -9.67 -18.90 -23.03
N ARG A 498 -10.08 -18.97 -24.30
CA ARG A 498 -9.27 -18.51 -25.45
C ARG A 498 -9.93 -17.40 -26.26
N LEU A 499 -10.97 -16.73 -25.73
CA LEU A 499 -11.47 -15.47 -26.29
C LEU A 499 -10.59 -14.31 -25.78
N ASN A 500 -9.91 -13.62 -26.69
CA ASN A 500 -9.05 -12.48 -26.36
C ASN A 500 -9.79 -11.15 -26.50
N SER A 501 -10.57 -10.98 -27.56
CA SER A 501 -11.33 -9.74 -27.79
C SER A 501 -12.65 -9.97 -28.51
N ILE A 502 -13.62 -9.08 -28.28
CA ILE A 502 -14.91 -9.10 -28.97
C ILE A 502 -15.44 -7.68 -29.24
N ILE A 503 -15.88 -7.43 -30.47
CA ILE A 503 -16.67 -6.25 -30.84
C ILE A 503 -18.13 -6.69 -30.92
N LEU A 504 -18.99 -6.14 -30.06
CA LEU A 504 -20.37 -6.61 -29.94
C LEU A 504 -21.27 -6.07 -31.08
N PRO A 505 -22.39 -6.75 -31.39
CA PRO A 505 -23.25 -6.38 -32.51
C PRO A 505 -23.98 -5.06 -32.25
N LYS A 506 -24.01 -4.14 -33.22
CA LYS A 506 -24.59 -2.80 -33.03
C LYS A 506 -26.07 -2.79 -32.64
N SER A 507 -26.81 -3.88 -32.87
CA SER A 507 -28.24 -3.99 -32.56
C SER A 507 -28.55 -4.32 -31.10
N ILE A 508 -27.56 -4.68 -30.27
CA ILE A 508 -27.83 -5.16 -28.91
C ILE A 508 -28.21 -4.01 -27.95
N ILE A 509 -29.10 -4.33 -27.00
CA ILE A 509 -29.55 -3.43 -25.94
C ILE A 509 -29.14 -3.89 -24.54
N GLU A 510 -28.69 -5.14 -24.39
CA GLU A 510 -28.34 -5.74 -23.10
C GLU A 510 -27.16 -6.73 -23.23
N ILE A 511 -26.29 -6.71 -22.23
CA ILE A 511 -25.31 -7.77 -21.96
C ILE A 511 -25.81 -8.54 -20.75
N GLY A 512 -26.04 -9.85 -20.92
CA GLY A 512 -26.67 -10.71 -19.93
C GLY A 512 -25.83 -11.00 -18.69
N GLU A 513 -26.49 -11.63 -17.72
CA GLU A 513 -25.87 -12.16 -16.52
C GLU A 513 -24.80 -13.20 -16.86
N ASN A 514 -23.64 -13.15 -16.21
CA ASN A 514 -22.52 -14.06 -16.43
C ASN A 514 -22.04 -14.17 -17.90
N ALA A 515 -22.41 -13.22 -18.78
CA ALA A 515 -22.25 -13.34 -20.23
C ALA A 515 -20.81 -13.66 -20.67
N PHE A 516 -19.80 -13.05 -20.06
CA PHE A 516 -18.37 -13.33 -20.30
C PHE A 516 -17.65 -13.84 -19.04
N ALA A 517 -18.37 -14.17 -17.98
CA ALA A 517 -17.81 -14.58 -16.69
C ALA A 517 -16.75 -15.67 -16.83
N ALA A 518 -15.67 -15.56 -16.07
CA ALA A 518 -14.51 -16.47 -16.10
C ALA A 518 -13.79 -16.59 -17.46
N SER A 519 -14.03 -15.69 -18.43
CA SER A 519 -13.21 -15.56 -19.65
C SER A 519 -11.86 -14.90 -19.33
N THR A 520 -10.98 -15.66 -18.66
CA THR A 520 -9.74 -15.15 -18.04
C THR A 520 -8.66 -14.66 -19.00
N ASN A 521 -8.84 -14.78 -20.33
CA ASN A 521 -7.96 -14.18 -21.35
C ASN A 521 -8.63 -13.06 -22.16
N LEU A 522 -9.89 -12.71 -21.85
CA LEU A 522 -10.59 -11.60 -22.49
C LEU A 522 -9.99 -10.27 -22.02
N ILE A 523 -9.28 -9.58 -22.91
CA ILE A 523 -8.55 -8.33 -22.66
C ILE A 523 -9.27 -7.08 -23.17
N SER A 524 -10.17 -7.22 -24.15
CA SER A 524 -10.90 -6.10 -24.75
C SER A 524 -12.32 -6.47 -25.17
N VAL A 525 -13.28 -5.60 -24.84
CA VAL A 525 -14.69 -5.70 -25.26
C VAL A 525 -15.13 -4.33 -25.75
N THR A 526 -15.68 -4.25 -26.96
CA THR A 526 -16.29 -3.03 -27.48
C THR A 526 -17.80 -3.09 -27.32
N ILE A 527 -18.34 -2.27 -26.42
CA ILE A 527 -19.77 -2.12 -26.16
C ILE A 527 -20.34 -1.02 -27.08
N PRO A 528 -21.39 -1.28 -27.88
CA PRO A 528 -22.01 -0.27 -28.73
C PRO A 528 -22.99 0.64 -27.96
N ASP A 529 -23.20 1.86 -28.47
CA ASP A 529 -24.06 2.91 -27.91
C ASP A 529 -25.57 2.56 -27.81
N GLY A 530 -25.97 1.35 -28.21
CA GLY A 530 -27.32 0.82 -28.01
C GLY A 530 -27.54 0.22 -26.61
N VAL A 531 -26.48 -0.22 -25.93
CA VAL A 531 -26.59 -1.01 -24.69
C VAL A 531 -27.10 -0.16 -23.53
N LYS A 532 -28.14 -0.65 -22.86
CA LYS A 532 -28.78 -0.04 -21.69
C LYS A 532 -28.37 -0.70 -20.37
N LYS A 533 -28.04 -1.99 -20.38
CA LYS A 533 -27.79 -2.79 -19.18
C LYS A 533 -26.58 -3.70 -19.35
N ILE A 534 -25.74 -3.73 -18.31
CA ILE A 534 -24.70 -4.74 -18.10
C ILE A 534 -25.15 -5.61 -16.92
N GLY A 535 -25.43 -6.89 -17.18
CA GLY A 535 -25.97 -7.84 -16.21
C GLY A 535 -25.00 -8.17 -15.06
N ALA A 536 -25.53 -8.82 -14.02
CA ALA A 536 -24.72 -9.23 -12.88
C ALA A 536 -23.63 -10.24 -13.31
N SER A 537 -22.45 -10.14 -12.72
CA SER A 537 -21.26 -10.95 -13.03
C SER A 537 -20.83 -10.96 -14.51
N ALA A 538 -21.35 -10.06 -15.37
CA ALA A 538 -21.17 -10.13 -16.83
C ALA A 538 -19.70 -10.26 -17.28
N PHE A 539 -18.75 -9.65 -16.57
CA PHE A 539 -17.31 -9.69 -16.81
C PHE A 539 -16.49 -10.09 -15.57
N ILE A 540 -17.08 -10.85 -14.63
CA ILE A 540 -16.39 -11.29 -13.41
C ILE A 540 -15.12 -12.09 -13.76
N SER A 541 -14.01 -11.75 -13.09
CA SER A 541 -12.67 -12.34 -13.28
C SER A 541 -12.10 -12.24 -14.72
N CYS A 542 -12.60 -11.33 -15.56
CA CYS A 542 -12.04 -11.08 -16.88
C CYS A 542 -10.72 -10.28 -16.82
N ARG A 543 -9.87 -10.47 -17.84
CA ARG A 543 -8.56 -9.79 -17.96
C ARG A 543 -8.60 -8.41 -18.63
N LEU A 544 -9.79 -7.80 -18.72
CA LEU A 544 -10.01 -6.49 -19.32
C LEU A 544 -9.04 -5.45 -18.75
N GLY A 545 -8.19 -4.84 -19.58
CA GLY A 545 -7.30 -3.76 -19.15
C GLY A 545 -8.01 -2.41 -19.04
N SER A 546 -8.97 -2.18 -19.93
CA SER A 546 -9.82 -0.99 -20.02
C SER A 546 -11.15 -1.37 -20.67
N ILE A 547 -12.22 -0.67 -20.33
CA ILE A 547 -13.51 -0.77 -21.04
C ILE A 547 -14.17 0.60 -21.10
N VAL A 548 -14.83 0.90 -22.22
CA VAL A 548 -15.67 2.09 -22.37
C VAL A 548 -17.11 1.67 -22.10
N ILE A 549 -17.73 2.28 -21.08
CA ILE A 549 -19.16 2.14 -20.81
C ILE A 549 -19.85 3.31 -21.49
N PRO A 550 -20.66 3.11 -22.55
CA PRO A 550 -21.29 4.21 -23.27
C PRO A 550 -22.39 4.89 -22.43
N ASN A 551 -22.64 6.18 -22.68
CA ASN A 551 -23.68 7.00 -22.02
C ASN A 551 -25.13 6.50 -22.28
N SER A 552 -25.29 5.39 -23.00
CA SER A 552 -26.55 4.69 -23.13
C SER A 552 -26.86 3.77 -21.94
N VAL A 553 -25.84 3.31 -21.21
CA VAL A 553 -25.95 2.36 -20.11
C VAL A 553 -26.52 3.05 -18.88
N THR A 554 -27.63 2.54 -18.35
CA THR A 554 -28.29 3.05 -17.14
C THR A 554 -28.11 2.14 -15.93
N GLU A 555 -27.70 0.88 -16.13
CA GLU A 555 -27.58 -0.13 -15.08
C GLU A 555 -26.29 -0.94 -15.23
N ILE A 556 -25.53 -1.06 -14.14
CA ILE A 556 -24.38 -1.96 -13.97
C ILE A 556 -24.71 -2.92 -12.83
N GLY A 557 -24.88 -4.20 -13.14
CA GLY A 557 -25.32 -5.22 -12.19
C GLY A 557 -24.32 -5.60 -11.11
N GLU A 558 -24.80 -6.39 -10.14
CA GLU A 558 -24.00 -6.95 -9.04
C GLU A 558 -22.77 -7.72 -9.56
N TYR A 559 -21.60 -7.57 -8.95
CA TYR A 559 -20.33 -8.21 -9.37
C TYR A 559 -19.92 -8.02 -10.86
N ALA A 560 -20.55 -7.12 -11.63
CA ALA A 560 -20.41 -7.08 -13.11
C ALA A 560 -18.97 -7.06 -13.63
N PHE A 561 -18.03 -6.45 -12.90
CA PHE A 561 -16.60 -6.37 -13.19
C PHE A 561 -15.72 -6.85 -12.01
N SER A 562 -16.28 -7.61 -11.06
CA SER A 562 -15.56 -8.06 -9.86
C SER A 562 -14.33 -8.91 -10.21
N GLY A 563 -13.22 -8.69 -9.51
CA GLY A 563 -11.92 -9.33 -9.75
C GLY A 563 -11.24 -8.99 -11.09
N SER A 564 -11.79 -8.06 -11.87
CA SER A 564 -11.29 -7.71 -13.20
C SER A 564 -9.91 -7.03 -13.16
N LYS A 565 -9.21 -7.01 -14.31
CA LYS A 565 -7.90 -6.35 -14.43
C LYS A 565 -7.96 -4.88 -14.88
N LEU A 566 -9.14 -4.26 -14.81
CA LEU A 566 -9.37 -2.87 -15.24
C LEU A 566 -8.40 -1.93 -14.53
N GLY A 567 -7.66 -1.13 -15.30
CA GLY A 567 -6.73 -0.12 -14.77
C GLY A 567 -7.41 1.20 -14.44
N SER A 568 -8.44 1.59 -15.20
CA SER A 568 -9.24 2.79 -14.96
C SER A 568 -10.67 2.58 -15.47
N ILE A 569 -11.62 3.31 -14.89
CA ILE A 569 -13.01 3.30 -15.34
C ILE A 569 -13.65 4.69 -15.21
N VAL A 570 -14.47 5.03 -16.20
CA VAL A 570 -15.37 6.19 -16.17
C VAL A 570 -16.79 5.65 -16.12
N ILE A 571 -17.54 6.01 -15.07
CA ILE A 571 -18.96 5.67 -14.92
C ILE A 571 -19.77 6.84 -15.52
N PRO A 572 -20.56 6.60 -16.58
CA PRO A 572 -21.23 7.67 -17.30
C PRO A 572 -22.42 8.24 -16.52
N ASN A 573 -22.80 9.47 -16.86
CA ASN A 573 -23.89 10.24 -16.22
C ASN A 573 -25.28 9.56 -16.28
N SER A 574 -25.45 8.61 -17.18
CA SER A 574 -26.66 7.81 -17.34
C SER A 574 -26.84 6.72 -16.27
N VAL A 575 -25.78 6.33 -15.56
CA VAL A 575 -25.84 5.34 -14.47
C VAL A 575 -26.17 6.05 -13.17
N THR A 576 -27.32 5.73 -12.57
CA THR A 576 -27.78 6.37 -11.33
C THR A 576 -27.37 5.62 -10.06
N GLU A 577 -27.16 4.30 -10.16
CA GLU A 577 -26.69 3.42 -9.09
C GLU A 577 -25.74 2.34 -9.65
N ILE A 578 -24.74 1.96 -8.87
CA ILE A 578 -23.81 0.86 -9.17
C ILE A 578 -24.23 -0.35 -8.32
N GLY A 579 -24.39 -1.52 -8.94
CA GLY A 579 -24.73 -2.76 -8.23
C GLY A 579 -23.73 -3.17 -7.14
N GLU A 580 -24.16 -4.00 -6.19
CA GLU A 580 -23.28 -4.40 -5.09
C GLU A 580 -22.05 -5.15 -5.62
N TYR A 581 -20.89 -4.92 -5.01
CA TYR A 581 -19.61 -5.53 -5.41
C TYR A 581 -19.21 -5.34 -6.89
N ALA A 582 -19.86 -4.46 -7.66
CA ALA A 582 -19.72 -4.41 -9.12
C ALA A 582 -18.27 -4.32 -9.62
N PHE A 583 -17.38 -3.62 -8.90
CA PHE A 583 -15.95 -3.53 -9.19
C PHE A 583 -15.07 -4.08 -8.05
N SER A 584 -15.63 -4.86 -7.11
CA SER A 584 -14.91 -5.40 -5.96
C SER A 584 -13.67 -6.20 -6.39
N GLY A 585 -12.55 -6.04 -5.69
CA GLY A 585 -11.26 -6.70 -5.98
C GLY A 585 -10.64 -6.35 -7.34
N SER A 586 -11.14 -5.31 -8.04
CA SER A 586 -10.61 -4.91 -9.34
C SER A 586 -9.23 -4.24 -9.22
N ASN A 587 -8.48 -4.29 -10.31
CA ASN A 587 -7.12 -3.77 -10.40
C ASN A 587 -7.04 -2.23 -10.59
N LEU A 588 -8.10 -1.51 -10.26
CA LEU A 588 -8.31 -0.09 -10.57
C LEU A 588 -7.23 0.80 -9.96
N ILE A 589 -6.80 1.79 -10.72
CA ILE A 589 -5.85 2.84 -10.35
C ILE A 589 -6.58 4.19 -10.22
N SER A 590 -7.55 4.45 -11.11
CA SER A 590 -8.38 5.66 -11.09
C SER A 590 -9.85 5.35 -11.35
N LEU A 591 -10.72 6.09 -10.65
CA LEU A 591 -12.18 6.05 -10.80
C LEU A 591 -12.72 7.47 -11.00
N THR A 592 -13.43 7.66 -12.11
CA THR A 592 -14.22 8.87 -12.38
C THR A 592 -15.70 8.51 -12.42
N ILE A 593 -16.51 9.15 -11.60
CA ILE A 593 -17.96 9.06 -11.65
C ILE A 593 -18.48 10.40 -12.16
N LEU A 594 -19.27 10.41 -13.23
CA LEU A 594 -19.85 11.64 -13.79
C LEU A 594 -21.16 12.04 -13.10
N ASP A 595 -21.51 13.33 -13.18
CA ASP A 595 -22.74 13.88 -12.58
C ASP A 595 -23.99 13.15 -13.08
N GLY A 596 -24.76 12.56 -12.15
CA GLY A 596 -25.93 11.73 -12.43
C GLY A 596 -26.05 10.53 -11.49
N MET A 597 -24.92 10.03 -11.00
CA MET A 597 -24.85 9.06 -9.90
C MET A 597 -25.41 9.66 -8.62
N THR A 598 -26.40 9.04 -7.98
CA THR A 598 -26.94 9.48 -6.68
C THR A 598 -26.43 8.65 -5.51
N LYS A 599 -26.11 7.36 -5.75
CA LYS A 599 -25.71 6.41 -4.70
C LYS A 599 -24.59 5.49 -5.17
N ILE A 600 -23.54 5.40 -4.36
CA ILE A 600 -22.46 4.42 -4.55
C ILE A 600 -22.84 3.13 -3.84
N GLY A 601 -22.95 2.02 -4.57
CA GLY A 601 -23.46 0.74 -4.06
C GLY A 601 -22.58 0.06 -3.01
N LYS A 602 -23.19 -0.85 -2.26
CA LYS A 602 -22.53 -1.65 -1.21
C LYS A 602 -21.34 -2.43 -1.77
N ASN A 603 -20.19 -2.33 -1.10
CA ASN A 603 -18.93 -2.96 -1.47
C ASN A 603 -18.48 -2.73 -2.93
N SER A 604 -19.04 -1.74 -3.64
CA SER A 604 -18.90 -1.59 -5.09
C SER A 604 -17.45 -1.48 -5.57
N PHE A 605 -16.55 -0.87 -4.78
CA PHE A 605 -15.11 -0.78 -5.04
C PHE A 605 -14.25 -1.43 -3.95
N SER A 606 -14.85 -2.25 -3.07
CA SER A 606 -14.16 -2.93 -1.96
C SER A 606 -12.94 -3.72 -2.47
N GLY A 607 -11.81 -3.64 -1.78
CA GLY A 607 -10.57 -4.35 -2.16
C GLY A 607 -9.84 -3.80 -3.37
N CYS A 608 -10.19 -2.62 -3.91
CA CYS A 608 -9.43 -1.95 -4.98
C CYS A 608 -8.12 -1.33 -4.44
N LYS A 609 -7.19 -2.18 -3.98
CA LYS A 609 -5.94 -1.82 -3.27
C LYS A 609 -4.94 -0.94 -4.06
N ARG A 610 -5.17 -0.75 -5.36
CA ARG A 610 -4.35 0.11 -6.24
C ARG A 610 -5.03 1.44 -6.59
N LEU A 611 -6.26 1.68 -6.15
CA LEU A 611 -7.04 2.86 -6.49
C LEU A 611 -6.45 4.08 -5.79
N VAL A 612 -5.74 4.94 -6.53
CA VAL A 612 -5.04 6.12 -6.00
C VAL A 612 -5.93 7.36 -6.03
N SER A 613 -6.77 7.51 -7.05
CA SER A 613 -7.60 8.70 -7.28
C SER A 613 -9.08 8.35 -7.48
N VAL A 614 -9.94 8.98 -6.69
CA VAL A 614 -11.40 8.87 -6.79
C VAL A 614 -12.01 10.26 -6.89
N SER A 615 -12.82 10.50 -7.93
CA SER A 615 -13.64 11.70 -8.06
C SER A 615 -15.12 11.36 -7.82
N ILE A 616 -15.66 11.78 -6.67
CA ILE A 616 -17.09 11.67 -6.34
C ILE A 616 -17.81 12.96 -6.73
N PRO A 617 -18.81 12.94 -7.63
CA PRO A 617 -19.53 14.13 -8.08
C PRO A 617 -20.53 14.64 -7.04
N ASN A 618 -20.90 15.92 -7.16
CA ASN A 618 -21.88 16.59 -6.28
C ASN A 618 -23.34 16.07 -6.46
N SER A 619 -23.58 15.13 -7.37
CA SER A 619 -24.87 14.41 -7.46
C SER A 619 -25.00 13.29 -6.42
N VAL A 620 -23.90 12.80 -5.85
CA VAL A 620 -23.92 11.67 -4.90
C VAL A 620 -24.40 12.13 -3.52
N THR A 621 -25.43 11.49 -2.99
CA THR A 621 -26.01 11.74 -1.67
C THR A 621 -25.74 10.61 -0.66
N GLU A 622 -25.42 9.40 -1.12
CA GLU A 622 -25.11 8.24 -0.27
C GLU A 622 -23.87 7.47 -0.74
N ILE A 623 -22.97 7.17 0.21
CA ILE A 623 -21.87 6.22 0.05
C ILE A 623 -22.25 4.95 0.81
N GLY A 624 -22.42 3.83 0.11
CA GLY A 624 -22.90 2.57 0.67
C GLY A 624 -21.93 1.88 1.64
N GLU A 625 -22.45 0.86 2.35
CA GLU A 625 -21.67 -0.02 3.23
C GLU A 625 -20.46 -0.61 2.50
N GLY A 626 -19.27 -0.52 3.10
CA GLY A 626 -18.03 -1.08 2.55
C GLY A 626 -17.61 -0.56 1.17
N ALA A 627 -18.24 0.49 0.64
CA ALA A 627 -18.12 0.92 -0.76
C ALA A 627 -16.67 1.07 -1.24
N PHE A 628 -15.78 1.61 -0.39
CA PHE A 628 -14.35 1.80 -0.62
C PHE A 628 -13.48 1.07 0.40
N SER A 629 -13.99 0.04 1.08
CA SER A 629 -13.20 -0.80 2.00
C SER A 629 -11.91 -1.28 1.33
N LEU A 630 -10.79 -1.33 2.07
CA LEU A 630 -9.50 -1.85 1.58
C LEU A 630 -8.96 -1.14 0.32
N CYS A 631 -9.35 0.12 0.07
CA CYS A 631 -8.87 0.91 -1.07
C CYS A 631 -7.49 1.56 -0.82
N GLY A 632 -6.80 1.91 -1.92
CA GLY A 632 -5.40 2.31 -1.91
C GLY A 632 -5.10 3.81 -2.03
N PHE A 633 -6.08 4.69 -1.80
CA PHE A 633 -5.92 6.13 -2.02
C PHE A 633 -5.33 6.85 -0.82
N ASN A 634 -4.57 7.92 -1.07
CA ASN A 634 -3.96 8.74 -0.02
C ASN A 634 -4.93 9.76 0.60
N SER A 635 -5.95 10.16 -0.16
CA SER A 635 -6.97 11.12 0.25
C SER A 635 -8.22 10.90 -0.60
N ILE A 636 -9.41 11.14 -0.03
CA ILE A 636 -10.66 11.17 -0.80
C ILE A 636 -11.47 12.39 -0.40
N THR A 637 -12.05 13.07 -1.39
CA THR A 637 -12.97 14.20 -1.15
C THR A 637 -14.39 13.67 -1.08
N ILE A 638 -15.05 13.84 0.06
CA ILE A 638 -16.48 13.58 0.24
C ILE A 638 -17.22 14.90 -0.06
N PRO A 639 -18.06 14.98 -1.09
CA PRO A 639 -18.74 16.23 -1.45
C PRO A 639 -19.86 16.59 -0.46
N ASN A 640 -20.17 17.89 -0.32
CA ASN A 640 -21.22 18.44 0.56
C ASN A 640 -22.66 17.99 0.19
N SER A 641 -22.81 17.26 -0.92
CA SER A 641 -24.05 16.58 -1.29
C SER A 641 -24.32 15.33 -0.45
N VAL A 642 -23.27 14.64 0.02
CA VAL A 642 -23.37 13.39 0.78
C VAL A 642 -24.04 13.63 2.12
N LYS A 643 -25.14 12.90 2.37
CA LYS A 643 -25.91 12.90 3.62
C LYS A 643 -25.64 11.67 4.47
N LYS A 644 -25.26 10.56 3.83
CA LYS A 644 -25.12 9.25 4.46
C LYS A 644 -23.83 8.55 4.03
N ILE A 645 -23.12 8.01 5.01
CA ILE A 645 -21.97 7.12 4.83
C ILE A 645 -22.29 5.80 5.56
N GLY A 646 -22.36 4.70 4.82
CA GLY A 646 -22.69 3.38 5.36
C GLY A 646 -21.58 2.78 6.23
N ASN A 647 -21.90 1.68 6.92
CA ASN A 647 -20.95 0.98 7.78
C ASN A 647 -19.69 0.59 7.00
N SER A 648 -18.52 0.69 7.63
CA SER A 648 -17.24 0.23 7.07
C SER A 648 -16.88 0.82 5.70
N ALA A 649 -17.48 1.95 5.28
CA ALA A 649 -17.35 2.47 3.92
C ALA A 649 -15.89 2.72 3.48
N PHE A 650 -15.00 3.00 4.42
CA PHE A 650 -13.57 3.26 4.23
C PHE A 650 -12.69 2.39 5.16
N ILE A 651 -13.20 1.29 5.72
CA ILE A 651 -12.44 0.41 6.63
C ILE A 651 -11.16 -0.11 5.96
N LEU A 652 -10.07 -0.19 6.73
CA LEU A 652 -8.77 -0.72 6.26
C LEU A 652 -8.23 0.01 5.01
N CYS A 653 -8.56 1.28 4.80
CA CYS A 653 -7.93 2.14 3.79
C CYS A 653 -6.53 2.56 4.26
N SER A 654 -5.62 1.59 4.41
CA SER A 654 -4.31 1.74 5.04
C SER A 654 -3.32 2.70 4.36
N LYS A 655 -3.72 3.37 3.26
CA LYS A 655 -2.97 4.46 2.64
C LYS A 655 -3.57 5.86 2.86
N LEU A 656 -4.79 5.94 3.38
CA LEU A 656 -5.49 7.19 3.63
C LEU A 656 -4.74 7.99 4.70
N THR A 657 -4.21 9.15 4.35
CA THR A 657 -3.44 10.01 5.26
C THR A 657 -4.25 11.14 5.86
N SER A 658 -5.29 11.59 5.16
CA SER A 658 -6.18 12.65 5.62
C SER A 658 -7.60 12.50 5.08
N ILE A 659 -8.57 12.99 5.85
CA ILE A 659 -9.99 13.01 5.44
C ILE A 659 -10.67 14.32 5.85
N ILE A 660 -11.60 14.79 4.99
CA ILE A 660 -12.53 15.88 5.30
C ILE A 660 -13.92 15.27 5.44
N ILE A 661 -14.55 15.43 6.60
CA ILE A 661 -15.94 15.01 6.84
C ILE A 661 -16.85 16.24 6.72
N PRO A 662 -17.67 16.34 5.66
CA PRO A 662 -18.52 17.51 5.45
C PRO A 662 -19.70 17.53 6.43
N ASN A 663 -20.13 18.74 6.79
CA ASN A 663 -21.24 18.98 7.72
C ASN A 663 -22.61 18.48 7.20
N SER A 664 -22.65 18.10 5.92
CA SER A 664 -23.80 17.52 5.25
C SER A 664 -24.09 16.09 5.69
N VAL A 665 -23.09 15.36 6.21
CA VAL A 665 -23.24 13.98 6.68
C VAL A 665 -24.01 13.98 7.99
N THR A 666 -25.27 13.54 7.91
CA THR A 666 -26.18 13.41 9.06
C THR A 666 -26.34 11.96 9.52
N GLU A 667 -26.07 10.99 8.63
CA GLU A 667 -26.11 9.56 8.90
C GLU A 667 -24.71 8.94 8.75
N MET A 668 -24.07 8.65 9.88
CA MET A 668 -22.78 7.95 9.94
C MET A 668 -23.01 6.52 10.42
N GLY A 669 -22.64 5.55 9.59
CA GLY A 669 -22.55 4.14 9.99
C GLY A 669 -21.41 3.87 10.98
N ARG A 670 -21.28 2.59 11.37
CA ARG A 670 -20.21 2.09 12.25
C ARG A 670 -18.92 1.82 11.47
N PHE A 671 -17.78 1.82 12.15
CA PHE A 671 -16.47 1.36 11.60
C PHE A 671 -15.98 2.09 10.34
N ILE A 672 -16.46 3.32 10.07
CA ILE A 672 -16.31 3.96 8.75
C ILE A 672 -14.85 4.01 8.29
N PHE A 673 -13.92 4.45 9.14
CA PHE A 673 -12.48 4.54 8.87
C PHE A 673 -11.66 3.60 9.76
N GLN A 674 -12.27 2.55 10.34
CA GLN A 674 -11.56 1.69 11.30
C GLN A 674 -10.30 1.06 10.67
N ASN A 675 -9.22 0.90 11.44
CA ASN A 675 -7.91 0.40 10.97
C ASN A 675 -7.37 1.20 9.75
N CYS A 676 -7.49 2.54 9.78
CA CYS A 676 -6.82 3.41 8.82
C CYS A 676 -5.49 3.92 9.43
N ASP A 677 -4.54 3.02 9.66
CA ASP A 677 -3.34 3.24 10.49
C ASP A 677 -2.38 4.34 9.99
N ASN A 678 -2.55 4.83 8.75
CA ASN A 678 -1.80 5.98 8.22
C ASN A 678 -2.57 7.30 8.26
N LEU A 679 -3.81 7.32 8.77
CA LEU A 679 -4.66 8.50 8.88
C LEU A 679 -4.11 9.41 9.99
N THR A 680 -3.41 10.47 9.59
CA THR A 680 -2.74 11.40 10.53
C THR A 680 -3.56 12.66 10.81
N SER A 681 -4.55 12.97 9.97
CA SER A 681 -5.32 14.20 10.07
C SER A 681 -6.80 14.00 9.70
N ILE A 682 -7.69 14.42 10.58
CA ILE A 682 -9.14 14.50 10.33
C ILE A 682 -9.54 15.97 10.37
N THR A 683 -10.17 16.43 9.31
CA THR A 683 -10.82 17.75 9.25
C THR A 683 -12.33 17.57 9.30
N PHE A 684 -12.96 18.18 10.30
CA PHE A 684 -14.41 18.23 10.44
C PHE A 684 -14.92 19.59 9.95
N SER A 685 -15.83 19.61 8.97
CA SER A 685 -16.42 20.87 8.51
C SER A 685 -17.35 21.47 9.57
N ASP A 686 -17.30 22.80 9.71
CA ASP A 686 -18.14 23.55 10.65
C ASP A 686 -19.63 23.21 10.48
N GLY A 687 -20.28 22.86 11.59
CA GLY A 687 -21.69 22.48 11.63
C GLY A 687 -21.94 21.00 11.86
N ILE A 688 -20.93 20.12 11.69
CA ILE A 688 -21.06 18.70 12.07
C ILE A 688 -21.48 18.58 13.54
N LYS A 689 -22.43 17.69 13.82
CA LYS A 689 -23.06 17.56 15.14
C LYS A 689 -22.58 16.34 15.92
N ARG A 690 -22.36 15.22 15.25
CA ARG A 690 -22.09 13.93 15.88
C ARG A 690 -20.87 13.32 15.21
N ILE A 691 -19.97 12.74 16.00
CA ILE A 691 -18.98 11.79 15.51
C ILE A 691 -19.59 10.40 15.67
N GLY A 692 -19.68 9.62 14.59
CA GLY A 692 -20.32 8.31 14.60
C GLY A 692 -19.63 7.29 15.51
N ASN A 693 -20.37 6.25 15.91
CA ASN A 693 -19.80 5.13 16.65
C ASN A 693 -18.72 4.42 15.82
N GLU A 694 -17.69 3.91 16.50
CA GLU A 694 -16.54 3.17 15.96
C GLU A 694 -15.85 3.84 14.74
N THR A 695 -16.09 5.13 14.49
CA THR A 695 -15.80 5.76 13.19
C THR A 695 -14.31 5.83 12.88
N PHE A 696 -13.47 6.01 13.90
CA PHE A 696 -12.01 6.09 13.82
C PHE A 696 -11.32 5.13 14.81
N SER A 697 -11.98 4.03 15.18
CA SER A 697 -11.35 3.00 16.03
C SER A 697 -10.13 2.37 15.32
N ASP A 698 -9.10 2.00 16.09
CA ASP A 698 -7.83 1.45 15.61
C ASP A 698 -7.11 2.36 14.59
N CYS A 699 -7.28 3.69 14.67
CA CYS A 699 -6.64 4.65 13.76
C CYS A 699 -5.29 5.14 14.30
N ASP A 700 -4.30 4.24 14.36
CA ASP A 700 -2.98 4.50 14.96
C ASP A 700 -2.18 5.64 14.30
N GLY A 701 -2.56 6.13 13.13
CA GLY A 701 -1.93 7.31 12.54
C GLY A 701 -2.26 8.61 13.28
N LEU A 702 -3.35 8.64 14.05
CA LEU A 702 -3.87 9.86 14.68
C LEU A 702 -3.01 10.27 15.86
N THR A 703 -2.42 11.46 15.80
CA THR A 703 -1.58 12.03 16.87
C THR A 703 -2.29 13.12 17.68
N SER A 704 -3.29 13.77 17.08
CA SER A 704 -4.15 14.78 17.70
C SER A 704 -5.47 14.91 16.95
N ILE A 705 -6.52 15.39 17.62
CA ILE A 705 -7.84 15.64 17.03
C ILE A 705 -8.31 17.05 17.41
N THR A 706 -8.80 17.81 16.43
CA THR A 706 -9.44 19.11 16.66
C THR A 706 -10.93 19.01 16.36
N PHE A 707 -11.76 19.02 17.40
CA PHE A 707 -13.22 19.06 17.26
C PHE A 707 -13.72 20.50 17.05
N PRO A 708 -14.60 20.78 16.07
CA PRO A 708 -15.23 22.07 15.95
C PRO A 708 -16.30 22.26 17.03
N ASN A 709 -16.55 23.52 17.42
CA ASN A 709 -17.54 23.91 18.45
C ASN A 709 -19.01 23.59 18.07
N SER A 710 -19.25 22.93 16.93
CA SER A 710 -20.56 22.41 16.54
C SER A 710 -20.84 20.99 17.05
N VAL A 711 -19.81 20.22 17.44
CA VAL A 711 -19.95 18.83 17.91
C VAL A 711 -20.65 18.81 19.26
N ILE A 712 -21.75 18.06 19.33
CA ILE A 712 -22.56 17.83 20.54
C ILE A 712 -22.40 16.40 21.08
N GLU A 713 -21.95 15.46 20.25
CA GLU A 713 -21.85 14.04 20.61
C GLU A 713 -20.62 13.38 19.97
N ILE A 714 -19.92 12.59 20.78
CA ILE A 714 -18.86 11.67 20.37
C ILE A 714 -19.38 10.25 20.61
N GLY A 715 -19.44 9.43 19.56
CA GLY A 715 -20.04 8.10 19.61
C GLY A 715 -19.29 7.08 20.47
N GLU A 716 -19.95 5.94 20.70
CA GLU A 716 -19.37 4.73 21.30
C GLU A 716 -18.13 4.29 20.53
N LYS A 717 -17.02 3.99 21.23
CA LYS A 717 -15.74 3.53 20.66
C LYS A 717 -15.20 4.40 19.51
N ALA A 718 -15.61 5.67 19.41
CA ALA A 718 -15.36 6.51 18.24
C ALA A 718 -13.85 6.65 17.89
N PHE A 719 -12.99 6.57 18.90
CA PHE A 719 -11.53 6.59 18.83
C PHE A 719 -10.90 5.51 19.74
N GLU A 720 -11.57 4.36 19.93
CA GLU A 720 -10.98 3.21 20.65
C GLU A 720 -9.67 2.78 19.98
N SER A 721 -8.65 2.43 20.77
CA SER A 721 -7.33 1.96 20.32
C SER A 721 -6.63 2.90 19.32
N CYS A 722 -6.76 4.22 19.46
CA CYS A 722 -5.92 5.16 18.71
C CYS A 722 -4.57 5.34 19.42
N ASP A 723 -3.64 4.39 19.29
CA ASP A 723 -2.51 4.26 20.22
C ASP A 723 -1.57 5.47 20.25
N ASN A 724 -1.40 6.18 19.12
CA ASN A 724 -0.53 7.35 19.02
C ASN A 724 -1.21 8.69 19.37
N LEU A 725 -2.47 8.69 19.80
CA LEU A 725 -3.24 9.91 20.06
C LEU A 725 -2.77 10.61 21.34
N THR A 726 -1.91 11.63 21.18
CA THR A 726 -1.20 12.26 22.31
C THR A 726 -2.00 13.31 23.08
N SER A 727 -2.96 13.97 22.42
CA SER A 727 -3.72 15.08 23.00
C SER A 727 -5.09 15.24 22.36
N ILE A 728 -6.10 15.50 23.20
CA ILE A 728 -7.50 15.69 22.81
C ILE A 728 -8.05 16.89 23.58
N ASN A 729 -8.76 17.80 22.91
CA ASN A 729 -9.47 18.90 23.54
C ASN A 729 -10.98 18.75 23.31
N ILE A 730 -11.73 18.41 24.36
CA ILE A 730 -13.19 18.23 24.30
C ILE A 730 -13.86 19.61 24.42
N PRO A 731 -14.53 20.13 23.37
CA PRO A 731 -15.12 21.47 23.43
C PRO A 731 -16.38 21.50 24.29
N ASN A 732 -16.67 22.65 24.90
CA ASN A 732 -17.85 22.88 25.77
C ASN A 732 -19.22 22.73 25.04
N SER A 733 -19.21 22.48 23.73
CA SER A 733 -20.39 22.11 22.95
C SER A 733 -20.80 20.64 23.16
N VAL A 734 -19.85 19.75 23.49
CA VAL A 734 -20.10 18.32 23.69
C VAL A 734 -20.98 18.10 24.92
N LYS A 735 -22.07 17.36 24.72
CA LYS A 735 -23.04 16.92 25.73
C LYS A 735 -22.93 15.43 26.04
N LYS A 736 -22.56 14.64 25.03
CA LYS A 736 -22.50 13.18 25.11
C LYS A 736 -21.15 12.63 24.64
N ILE A 737 -20.61 11.69 25.39
CA ILE A 737 -19.48 10.85 25.01
C ILE A 737 -19.92 9.40 25.26
N GLY A 738 -19.92 8.56 24.21
CA GLY A 738 -20.35 7.15 24.31
C GLY A 738 -19.35 6.27 25.05
N ASN A 739 -19.77 5.04 25.37
CA ASN A 739 -18.92 4.05 26.03
C ASN A 739 -17.62 3.82 25.24
N GLU A 740 -16.52 3.61 25.95
CA GLU A 740 -15.20 3.25 25.38
C GLU A 740 -14.66 4.26 24.32
N ALA A 741 -15.21 5.48 24.24
CA ALA A 741 -14.95 6.39 23.12
C ALA A 741 -13.48 6.74 22.86
N PHE A 742 -12.63 6.66 23.90
CA PHE A 742 -11.18 6.85 23.85
C PHE A 742 -10.43 5.73 24.58
N ARG A 743 -11.07 4.56 24.79
CA ARG A 743 -10.46 3.42 25.45
C ARG A 743 -9.19 3.00 24.72
N GLY A 744 -8.12 2.68 25.45
CA GLY A 744 -6.85 2.27 24.87
C GLY A 744 -6.14 3.34 24.04
N CYS A 745 -6.42 4.64 24.23
CA CYS A 745 -5.60 5.70 23.62
C CYS A 745 -4.23 5.78 24.31
N ASN A 746 -3.37 4.81 24.05
CA ASN A 746 -2.20 4.49 24.87
C ASN A 746 -1.14 5.60 24.98
N SER A 747 -1.10 6.58 24.08
CA SER A 747 -0.21 7.76 24.13
C SER A 747 -0.85 9.02 24.72
N LEU A 748 -2.13 9.01 25.10
CA LEU A 748 -2.84 10.19 25.59
C LEU A 748 -2.26 10.64 26.93
N LYS A 749 -1.73 11.87 27.00
CA LYS A 749 -0.97 12.33 28.19
C LYS A 749 -1.81 12.98 29.28
N SER A 750 -2.87 13.68 28.87
CA SER A 750 -3.75 14.43 29.76
C SER A 750 -5.12 14.66 29.14
N ILE A 751 -6.17 14.73 29.96
CA ILE A 751 -7.53 15.02 29.49
C ILE A 751 -8.28 16.01 30.39
N THR A 752 -9.22 16.75 29.80
CA THR A 752 -10.23 17.53 30.53
C THR A 752 -11.63 17.11 30.06
N ILE A 753 -12.46 16.65 30.99
CA ILE A 753 -13.88 16.36 30.75
C ILE A 753 -14.70 17.55 31.25
N PRO A 754 -15.23 18.43 30.37
CA PRO A 754 -15.93 19.64 30.78
C PRO A 754 -17.32 19.35 31.38
N ASN A 755 -17.82 20.28 32.18
CA ASN A 755 -19.17 20.19 32.78
C ASN A 755 -20.31 20.26 31.76
N SER A 756 -20.00 20.52 30.49
CA SER A 756 -20.95 20.43 29.39
C SER A 756 -21.36 18.99 29.10
N VAL A 757 -20.51 18.01 29.42
CA VAL A 757 -20.77 16.57 29.26
C VAL A 757 -21.76 16.13 30.34
N THR A 758 -23.01 15.93 29.94
CA THR A 758 -24.12 15.47 30.79
C THR A 758 -24.41 13.98 30.64
N GLU A 759 -23.90 13.37 29.57
CA GLU A 759 -23.94 11.92 29.33
C GLU A 759 -22.50 11.45 29.05
N LEU A 760 -21.83 10.92 30.06
CA LEU A 760 -20.58 10.19 29.91
C LEU A 760 -20.91 8.69 29.78
N GLY A 761 -20.08 7.93 29.07
CA GLY A 761 -20.20 6.48 28.97
C GLY A 761 -19.28 5.74 29.95
N GLU A 762 -19.41 4.42 30.02
CA GLU A 762 -18.48 3.55 30.75
C GLU A 762 -17.16 3.37 29.97
N TRP A 763 -16.07 3.04 30.67
CA TRP A 763 -14.73 2.78 30.08
C TRP A 763 -14.12 3.88 29.19
N VAL A 764 -14.61 5.13 29.23
CA VAL A 764 -14.29 6.15 28.21
C VAL A 764 -12.78 6.40 28.02
N PHE A 765 -11.99 6.37 29.10
CA PHE A 765 -10.53 6.45 29.07
C PHE A 765 -9.86 5.22 29.71
N ALA A 766 -10.57 4.09 29.79
CA ALA A 766 -9.97 2.84 30.27
C ALA A 766 -8.75 2.46 29.40
N ASP A 767 -7.79 1.74 29.97
CA ASP A 767 -6.55 1.31 29.31
C ASP A 767 -5.69 2.47 28.73
N CYS A 768 -5.92 3.74 29.08
CA CYS A 768 -5.09 4.86 28.61
C CYS A 768 -3.74 4.92 29.35
N ILE A 769 -2.85 3.97 29.08
CA ILE A 769 -1.69 3.71 29.96
C ILE A 769 -0.71 4.89 30.10
N SER A 770 -0.61 5.82 29.16
CA SER A 770 0.24 7.04 29.30
C SER A 770 -0.47 8.24 29.96
N LEU A 771 -1.74 8.12 30.34
CA LEU A 771 -2.50 9.22 30.92
C LEU A 771 -1.92 9.58 32.29
N SER A 772 -1.27 10.74 32.36
CA SER A 772 -0.50 11.17 33.55
C SER A 772 -1.30 12.08 34.48
N SER A 773 -2.28 12.81 33.93
CA SER A 773 -3.16 13.72 34.66
C SER A 773 -4.55 13.83 34.02
N ALA A 774 -5.59 14.05 34.83
CA ALA A 774 -6.94 14.32 34.36
C ALA A 774 -7.62 15.45 35.14
N THR A 775 -8.51 16.20 34.47
CA THR A 775 -9.44 17.15 35.11
C THR A 775 -10.87 16.76 34.75
N VAL A 776 -11.74 16.60 35.74
CA VAL A 776 -13.10 16.07 35.54
C VAL A 776 -14.15 16.98 36.15
N ALA A 777 -15.13 17.37 35.33
CA ALA A 777 -16.17 18.33 35.69
C ALA A 777 -17.60 17.91 35.29
N CYS A 778 -17.80 16.73 34.68
CA CYS A 778 -19.11 16.14 34.45
C CYS A 778 -19.83 15.79 35.77
N SER A 779 -21.14 15.56 35.76
CA SER A 779 -21.91 15.31 37.00
C SER A 779 -21.64 13.97 37.67
N THR A 780 -21.26 12.97 36.88
CA THR A 780 -20.93 11.60 37.28
C THR A 780 -19.62 11.20 36.62
N ILE A 781 -18.74 10.54 37.35
CA ILE A 781 -17.63 9.76 36.79
C ILE A 781 -18.14 8.32 36.69
N GLU A 782 -18.37 7.83 35.48
CA GLU A 782 -19.02 6.54 35.22
C GLU A 782 -18.09 5.36 35.48
N SER A 783 -18.66 4.15 35.47
CA SER A 783 -17.92 2.91 35.76
C SER A 783 -16.69 2.78 34.87
N PHE A 784 -15.57 2.38 35.47
CA PHE A 784 -14.30 2.14 34.76
C PHE A 784 -13.73 3.33 33.96
N THR A 785 -14.18 4.58 34.19
CA THR A 785 -13.79 5.73 33.33
C THR A 785 -12.27 5.86 33.13
N PHE A 786 -11.46 5.59 34.15
CA PHE A 786 -9.99 5.59 34.10
C PHE A 786 -9.39 4.25 34.57
N ASP A 787 -10.09 3.14 34.35
CA ASP A 787 -9.59 1.80 34.69
C ASP A 787 -8.28 1.49 33.95
N ASP A 788 -7.33 0.86 34.64
CA ASP A 788 -5.97 0.57 34.17
C ASP A 788 -5.20 1.76 33.52
N CYS A 789 -5.55 3.01 33.89
CA CYS A 789 -4.76 4.21 33.60
C CYS A 789 -3.46 4.23 34.45
N SER A 790 -2.57 3.29 34.17
CA SER A 790 -1.48 2.91 35.06
C SER A 790 -0.46 4.02 35.34
N ASN A 791 -0.24 4.99 34.43
CA ASN A 791 0.61 6.18 34.70
C ASN A 791 -0.13 7.38 35.33
N LEU A 792 -1.41 7.27 35.69
CA LEU A 792 -2.17 8.39 36.26
C LEU A 792 -1.59 8.77 37.63
N THR A 793 -0.92 9.91 37.72
CA THR A 793 -0.28 10.38 38.96
C THR A 793 -1.13 11.39 39.73
N SER A 794 -2.01 12.10 39.05
CA SER A 794 -2.80 13.19 39.61
C SER A 794 -4.16 13.28 38.92
N ILE A 795 -5.19 13.63 39.69
CA ILE A 795 -6.51 13.93 39.14
C ILE A 795 -7.15 15.08 39.90
N THR A 796 -7.78 15.98 39.15
CA THR A 796 -8.54 17.11 39.67
C THR A 796 -10.03 16.85 39.43
N ILE A 797 -10.76 16.52 40.50
CA ILE A 797 -12.21 16.36 40.50
C ILE A 797 -12.84 17.69 40.92
N LEU A 798 -13.65 18.31 40.05
CA LEU A 798 -14.28 19.61 40.34
C LEU A 798 -15.61 19.48 41.09
N ASP A 799 -16.03 20.58 41.73
CA ASP A 799 -17.25 20.66 42.55
C ASP A 799 -18.57 20.33 41.80
N SER A 800 -18.56 20.26 40.47
CA SER A 800 -19.72 19.81 39.69
C SER A 800 -19.94 18.29 39.70
N VAL A 801 -18.95 17.51 40.14
CA VAL A 801 -19.04 16.06 40.27
C VAL A 801 -19.83 15.70 41.54
N THR A 802 -20.87 14.89 41.37
CA THR A 802 -21.78 14.45 42.45
C THR A 802 -21.71 12.96 42.75
N LYS A 803 -21.16 12.17 41.83
CA LYS A 803 -21.03 10.72 41.93
C LYS A 803 -19.76 10.22 41.26
N ILE A 804 -19.20 9.14 41.82
CA ILE A 804 -18.12 8.35 41.23
C ILE A 804 -18.58 6.89 41.27
N GLU A 805 -18.78 6.26 40.12
CA GLU A 805 -19.27 4.89 40.03
C GLU A 805 -18.12 3.87 40.23
N GLY A 806 -18.43 2.58 40.17
CA GLY A 806 -17.49 1.50 40.51
C GLY A 806 -16.29 1.43 39.57
N TYR A 807 -15.14 0.96 40.08
CA TYR A 807 -13.89 0.78 39.32
C TYR A 807 -13.35 2.04 38.60
N ALA A 808 -13.88 3.24 38.85
CA ALA A 808 -13.57 4.44 38.07
C ALA A 808 -12.06 4.82 38.04
N PHE A 809 -11.27 4.42 39.05
CA PHE A 809 -9.81 4.54 39.13
C PHE A 809 -9.13 3.21 39.48
N SER A 810 -9.77 2.08 39.20
CA SER A 810 -9.14 0.76 39.33
C SER A 810 -7.87 0.70 38.46
N GLY A 811 -6.85 -0.04 38.89
CA GLY A 811 -5.61 -0.20 38.12
C GLY A 811 -4.75 1.07 37.97
N CYS A 812 -5.11 2.21 38.58
CA CYS A 812 -4.33 3.46 38.59
C CYS A 812 -3.07 3.35 39.47
N THR A 813 -2.17 2.43 39.14
CA THR A 813 -1.05 1.99 40.00
C THR A 813 -0.06 3.10 40.37
N ASN A 814 0.04 4.19 39.61
CA ASN A 814 0.88 5.34 39.92
C ASN A 814 0.18 6.50 40.67
N LEU A 815 -1.12 6.41 40.97
CA LEU A 815 -1.85 7.48 41.65
C LEU A 815 -1.36 7.60 43.10
N THR A 816 -0.79 8.75 43.47
CA THR A 816 -0.16 8.93 44.80
C THR A 816 -1.10 9.53 45.84
N SER A 817 -2.02 10.38 45.41
CA SER A 817 -3.00 11.05 46.27
C SER A 817 -4.22 11.52 45.49
N ILE A 818 -5.39 11.52 46.12
CA ILE A 818 -6.62 12.06 45.54
C ILE A 818 -7.48 12.78 46.59
N THR A 819 -8.16 13.84 46.17
CA THR A 819 -9.13 14.59 46.99
C THR A 819 -10.50 14.48 46.33
N ILE A 820 -11.46 13.92 47.06
CA ILE A 820 -12.86 13.83 46.64
C ILE A 820 -13.61 15.06 47.18
N PRO A 821 -14.16 15.94 46.33
CA PRO A 821 -14.85 17.14 46.79
C PRO A 821 -16.17 16.79 47.51
N ASN A 822 -16.57 17.64 48.46
CA ASN A 822 -17.72 17.37 49.33
C ASN A 822 -19.06 17.26 48.59
N ASN A 823 -19.16 17.69 47.33
CA ASN A 823 -20.39 17.53 46.54
C ASN A 823 -20.61 16.09 46.06
N VAL A 824 -19.60 15.22 46.15
CA VAL A 824 -19.74 13.78 45.88
C VAL A 824 -20.48 13.11 47.03
N THR A 825 -21.63 12.50 46.73
CA THR A 825 -22.48 11.78 47.69
C THR A 825 -22.39 10.26 47.56
N TYR A 826 -21.76 9.77 46.48
CA TYR A 826 -21.61 8.35 46.19
C TYR A 826 -20.23 8.03 45.61
N ILE A 827 -19.61 6.96 46.10
CA ILE A 827 -18.39 6.35 45.56
C ILE A 827 -18.63 4.84 45.46
N GLY A 828 -18.44 4.27 44.27
CA GLY A 828 -18.70 2.87 43.99
C GLY A 828 -17.75 1.87 44.64
N GLY A 829 -18.06 0.58 44.47
CA GLY A 829 -17.15 -0.51 44.83
C GLY A 829 -15.91 -0.53 43.93
N SER A 830 -14.78 -1.01 44.46
CA SER A 830 -13.50 -1.13 43.77
C SER A 830 -12.97 0.15 43.10
N THR A 831 -13.49 1.34 43.45
CA THR A 831 -13.12 2.61 42.79
C THR A 831 -11.62 2.89 42.80
N PHE A 832 -10.87 2.44 43.81
CA PHE A 832 -9.40 2.54 43.88
C PHE A 832 -8.70 1.18 43.98
N GLU A 833 -9.33 0.09 43.53
CA GLU A 833 -8.72 -1.24 43.54
C GLU A 833 -7.39 -1.24 42.77
N GLY A 834 -6.34 -1.81 43.35
CA GLY A 834 -5.01 -1.86 42.74
C GLY A 834 -4.28 -0.52 42.63
N CYS A 835 -4.74 0.56 43.28
CA CYS A 835 -4.03 1.85 43.37
C CYS A 835 -2.76 1.75 44.26
N ASN A 836 -1.78 0.97 43.79
CA ASN A 836 -0.65 0.47 44.56
C ASN A 836 0.25 1.57 45.17
N LYS A 837 0.34 2.76 44.56
CA LYS A 837 1.10 3.91 45.08
C LYS A 837 0.27 4.95 45.84
N LEU A 838 -1.02 4.72 46.06
CA LEU A 838 -1.87 5.67 46.78
C LEU A 838 -1.45 5.73 48.25
N VAL A 839 -0.84 6.85 48.68
CA VAL A 839 -0.35 7.03 50.05
C VAL A 839 -1.44 7.59 50.96
N SER A 840 -2.29 8.47 50.42
CA SER A 840 -3.32 9.18 51.18
C SER A 840 -4.50 9.58 50.29
N ILE A 841 -5.72 9.50 50.83
CA ILE A 841 -6.95 9.98 50.20
C ILE A 841 -7.71 10.91 51.15
N THR A 842 -8.32 11.97 50.60
CA THR A 842 -9.35 12.76 51.30
C THR A 842 -10.72 12.39 50.75
N LEU A 843 -11.57 11.80 51.59
CA LEU A 843 -12.95 11.43 51.25
C LEU A 843 -13.92 12.60 51.45
N SER A 844 -15.01 12.60 50.68
CA SER A 844 -16.12 13.57 50.84
C SER A 844 -16.84 13.37 52.17
N ASN A 845 -17.23 14.47 52.82
CA ASN A 845 -18.00 14.44 54.07
C ASN A 845 -19.50 14.09 53.88
N ASN A 846 -19.93 13.77 52.66
CA ASN A 846 -21.33 13.50 52.32
C ASN A 846 -21.59 12.07 51.78
N ILE A 847 -20.59 11.17 51.81
CA ILE A 847 -20.79 9.74 51.48
C ILE A 847 -21.38 8.97 52.67
N THR A 848 -22.28 8.03 52.43
CA THR A 848 -22.93 7.22 53.47
C THR A 848 -22.20 5.91 53.78
N ASP A 849 -21.37 5.42 52.87
CA ASP A 849 -20.80 4.08 52.95
C ASP A 849 -19.38 4.02 52.35
N ILE A 850 -18.59 3.05 52.81
CA ILE A 850 -17.31 2.67 52.23
C ILE A 850 -17.53 1.37 51.46
N GLY A 851 -17.50 1.45 50.13
CA GLY A 851 -17.93 0.39 49.22
C GLY A 851 -17.07 -0.89 49.27
N PHE A 852 -17.63 -1.98 48.72
CA PHE A 852 -16.93 -3.26 48.54
C PHE A 852 -15.59 -3.07 47.82
N SER A 853 -14.51 -3.68 48.32
CA SER A 853 -13.16 -3.63 47.71
C SER A 853 -12.61 -2.23 47.36
N ILE A 854 -13.17 -1.15 47.90
CA ILE A 854 -12.88 0.23 47.44
C ILE A 854 -11.39 0.63 47.49
N PHE A 855 -10.62 0.14 48.47
CA PHE A 855 -9.16 0.30 48.56
C PHE A 855 -8.41 -1.04 48.50
N LYS A 856 -9.01 -2.08 47.90
CA LYS A 856 -8.36 -3.38 47.76
C LYS A 856 -7.02 -3.24 47.04
N ASP A 857 -5.98 -3.86 47.60
CA ASP A 857 -4.60 -3.80 47.12
C ASP A 857 -4.02 -2.36 46.97
N CYS A 858 -4.54 -1.38 47.72
CA CYS A 858 -3.92 -0.06 47.91
C CYS A 858 -2.65 -0.18 48.79
N ASN A 859 -1.64 -0.87 48.27
CA ASN A 859 -0.49 -1.34 49.04
C ASN A 859 0.30 -0.23 49.75
N SER A 860 0.34 1.01 49.23
CA SER A 860 1.06 2.14 49.84
C SER A 860 0.24 2.99 50.83
N LEU A 861 -1.04 2.69 51.03
CA LEU A 861 -1.96 3.54 51.79
C LEU A 861 -1.61 3.52 53.28
N THR A 862 -1.16 4.65 53.84
CA THR A 862 -0.63 4.68 55.23
C THR A 862 -1.68 4.97 56.29
N SER A 863 -2.71 5.75 55.94
CA SER A 863 -3.79 6.14 56.84
C SER A 863 -5.02 6.62 56.07
N VAL A 864 -6.21 6.35 56.61
CA VAL A 864 -7.48 6.87 56.10
C VAL A 864 -8.33 7.43 57.25
N ILE A 865 -9.01 8.55 57.00
CA ILE A 865 -10.03 9.10 57.88
C ILE A 865 -11.40 8.81 57.25
N ILE A 866 -12.21 8.00 57.92
CA ILE A 866 -13.57 7.69 57.48
C ILE A 866 -14.49 8.86 57.90
N PRO A 867 -15.24 9.46 56.97
CA PRO A 867 -16.12 10.60 57.28
C PRO A 867 -17.21 10.27 58.30
N ASN A 868 -17.60 11.27 59.11
CA ASN A 868 -18.67 11.15 60.11
C ASN A 868 -20.08 10.91 59.54
N SER A 869 -20.24 10.94 58.22
CA SER A 869 -21.48 10.58 57.51
C SER A 869 -21.62 9.08 57.23
N VAL A 870 -20.54 8.31 57.39
CA VAL A 870 -20.50 6.89 57.04
C VAL A 870 -21.20 6.02 58.08
N THR A 871 -22.11 5.16 57.64
CA THR A 871 -22.81 4.16 58.46
C THR A 871 -22.28 2.74 58.30
N SER A 872 -21.68 2.41 57.15
CA SER A 872 -21.28 1.05 56.76
C SER A 872 -19.89 1.00 56.12
N ILE A 873 -19.16 -0.09 56.38
CA ILE A 873 -17.94 -0.49 55.66
C ILE A 873 -18.18 -1.91 55.13
N TYR A 874 -18.19 -2.07 53.81
CA TYR A 874 -18.51 -3.34 53.14
C TYR A 874 -17.30 -4.30 53.04
N ASP A 875 -17.53 -5.51 52.53
CA ASP A 875 -16.51 -6.55 52.46
C ASP A 875 -15.27 -6.10 51.67
N GLU A 876 -14.09 -6.59 52.08
CA GLU A 876 -12.81 -6.40 51.39
C GLU A 876 -12.33 -4.93 51.25
N ALA A 877 -13.00 -3.96 51.88
CA ALA A 877 -12.78 -2.53 51.66
C ALA A 877 -11.32 -2.03 51.79
N PHE A 878 -10.50 -2.65 52.64
CA PHE A 878 -9.05 -2.39 52.79
C PHE A 878 -8.21 -3.68 52.66
N LEU A 879 -8.72 -4.71 51.97
CA LEU A 879 -7.98 -5.95 51.73
C LEU A 879 -6.63 -5.63 51.06
N GLY A 880 -5.54 -6.20 51.55
CA GLY A 880 -4.21 -6.00 50.97
C GLY A 880 -3.61 -4.60 51.18
N CYS A 881 -4.19 -3.73 52.02
CA CYS A 881 -3.60 -2.44 52.40
C CYS A 881 -2.36 -2.61 53.33
N ASN A 882 -1.30 -3.23 52.81
CA ASN A 882 -0.14 -3.68 53.57
C ASN A 882 0.59 -2.56 54.34
N ASN A 883 0.57 -1.30 53.86
CA ASN A 883 1.19 -0.18 54.57
C ASN A 883 0.25 0.60 55.51
N LEU A 884 -1.01 0.18 55.70
CA LEU A 884 -1.97 0.88 56.55
C LEU A 884 -1.56 0.74 58.03
N ILE A 885 -1.12 1.85 58.64
CA ILE A 885 -0.65 1.87 60.03
C ILE A 885 -1.83 2.08 60.99
N SER A 886 -2.73 2.99 60.63
CA SER A 886 -3.89 3.37 61.43
C SER A 886 -5.05 3.85 60.56
N ILE A 887 -6.28 3.62 61.05
CA ILE A 887 -7.52 4.08 60.42
C ILE A 887 -8.43 4.71 61.47
N THR A 888 -9.03 5.85 61.14
CA THR A 888 -9.99 6.54 62.02
C THR A 888 -11.41 6.23 61.55
N ILE A 889 -12.16 5.47 62.34
CA ILE A 889 -13.54 5.03 62.05
C ILE A 889 -14.49 5.70 63.06
N PRO A 890 -15.58 6.38 62.64
CA PRO A 890 -16.56 6.96 63.55
C PRO A 890 -17.20 5.90 64.46
N SER A 891 -17.41 6.23 65.73
CA SER A 891 -17.88 5.29 66.76
C SER A 891 -19.28 4.72 66.53
N HIS A 892 -20.02 5.26 65.56
CA HIS A 892 -21.39 4.90 65.22
C HIS A 892 -21.52 4.01 63.97
N VAL A 893 -20.43 3.75 63.22
CA VAL A 893 -20.43 2.79 62.10
C VAL A 893 -20.90 1.43 62.63
N ALA A 894 -21.97 0.89 62.08
CA ALA A 894 -22.67 -0.28 62.64
C ALA A 894 -22.41 -1.58 61.86
N HIS A 895 -22.12 -1.47 60.57
CA HIS A 895 -21.88 -2.60 59.69
C HIS A 895 -20.42 -2.63 59.23
N TRP A 896 -19.77 -3.77 59.46
CA TRP A 896 -18.44 -4.11 58.97
C TRP A 896 -18.57 -5.44 58.21
N GLY A 897 -18.06 -5.48 56.99
CA GLY A 897 -18.04 -6.69 56.16
C GLY A 897 -17.04 -7.77 56.61
N GLY A 898 -16.95 -8.83 55.82
CA GLY A 898 -15.84 -9.78 55.83
C GLY A 898 -14.56 -9.20 55.23
N ASN A 899 -13.40 -9.74 55.60
CA ASN A 899 -12.09 -9.43 55.03
C ASN A 899 -11.67 -7.95 55.02
N VAL A 900 -12.33 -7.08 55.80
CA VAL A 900 -12.19 -5.61 55.72
C VAL A 900 -10.74 -5.15 55.84
N PHE A 901 -9.96 -5.72 56.77
CA PHE A 901 -8.53 -5.45 56.94
C PHE A 901 -7.65 -6.69 56.68
N LEU A 902 -8.13 -7.63 55.87
CA LEU A 902 -7.37 -8.84 55.53
C LEU A 902 -6.04 -8.44 54.86
N ASN A 903 -4.93 -8.98 55.38
CA ASN A 903 -3.55 -8.63 55.02
C ASN A 903 -3.17 -7.14 55.20
N CYS A 904 -3.81 -6.40 56.11
CA CYS A 904 -3.30 -5.09 56.58
C CYS A 904 -2.08 -5.26 57.52
N SER A 905 -0.97 -5.75 56.96
CA SER A 905 0.17 -6.26 57.73
C SER A 905 0.86 -5.24 58.64
N LYS A 906 0.78 -3.93 58.37
CA LYS A 906 1.29 -2.86 59.25
C LYS A 906 0.28 -2.25 60.23
N LEU A 907 -0.96 -2.73 60.28
CA LEU A 907 -2.00 -2.14 61.14
C LEU A 907 -1.68 -2.40 62.61
N THR A 908 -1.26 -1.36 63.35
CA THR A 908 -0.86 -1.50 64.76
C THR A 908 -2.03 -1.37 65.72
N SER A 909 -3.07 -0.63 65.33
CA SER A 909 -4.23 -0.34 66.19
C SER A 909 -5.43 0.11 65.36
N VAL A 910 -6.62 -0.36 65.76
CA VAL A 910 -7.90 -0.04 65.15
C VAL A 910 -8.99 -0.05 66.22
N THR A 911 -9.87 0.95 66.19
CA THR A 911 -11.01 1.04 67.12
C THR A 911 -12.24 0.42 66.46
N ILE A 912 -12.72 -0.70 66.99
CA ILE A 912 -14.01 -1.26 66.59
C ILE A 912 -15.12 -0.35 67.15
N SER A 913 -16.04 0.08 66.30
CA SER A 913 -17.13 0.98 66.65
C SER A 913 -18.22 0.28 67.49
N ASN A 914 -18.85 1.03 68.41
CA ASN A 914 -19.85 0.51 69.36
C ASN A 914 -21.18 0.06 68.70
N GLY A 915 -21.33 0.24 67.37
CA GLY A 915 -22.44 -0.30 66.60
C GLY A 915 -22.23 -1.77 66.19
N VAL A 916 -20.98 -2.23 66.06
CA VAL A 916 -20.63 -3.52 65.45
C VAL A 916 -21.17 -4.69 66.27
N LYS A 917 -21.85 -5.63 65.59
CA LYS A 917 -22.45 -6.85 66.19
C LYS A 917 -21.66 -8.13 65.92
N LYS A 918 -21.09 -8.26 64.73
CA LYS A 918 -20.20 -9.36 64.34
C LYS A 918 -18.88 -8.74 63.89
N ILE A 919 -17.75 -9.29 64.33
CA ILE A 919 -16.48 -9.10 63.64
C ILE A 919 -16.52 -10.05 62.45
N GLY A 920 -16.45 -9.49 61.24
CA GLY A 920 -16.58 -10.25 59.99
C GLY A 920 -15.59 -11.41 59.88
N ASP A 921 -15.91 -12.37 59.02
CA ASP A 921 -14.99 -13.46 58.72
C ASP A 921 -13.73 -12.88 58.04
N GLY A 922 -12.54 -13.36 58.40
CA GLY A 922 -11.25 -12.83 57.94
C GLY A 922 -10.95 -11.35 58.26
N ALA A 923 -11.77 -10.66 59.07
CA ALA A 923 -11.77 -9.19 59.17
C ALA A 923 -10.42 -8.55 59.54
N PHE A 924 -9.57 -9.24 60.31
CA PHE A 924 -8.19 -8.84 60.63
C PHE A 924 -7.18 -9.94 60.30
N GLU A 925 -7.50 -10.88 59.41
CA GLU A 925 -6.55 -11.92 59.04
C GLU A 925 -5.24 -11.29 58.51
N GLY A 926 -4.09 -11.82 58.92
CA GLY A 926 -2.79 -11.35 58.45
C GLY A 926 -2.39 -9.95 58.96
N CYS A 927 -3.12 -9.37 59.93
CA CYS A 927 -2.74 -8.13 60.64
C CYS A 927 -1.55 -8.39 61.59
N VAL A 928 -0.40 -8.78 61.05
CA VAL A 928 0.76 -9.24 61.83
C VAL A 928 1.32 -8.19 62.79
N SER A 929 1.10 -6.88 62.56
CA SER A 929 1.56 -5.80 63.46
C SER A 929 0.59 -5.46 64.60
N LEU A 930 -0.60 -6.07 64.65
CA LEU A 930 -1.62 -5.78 65.66
C LEU A 930 -1.23 -6.41 67.01
N THR A 931 -0.83 -5.58 67.98
CA THR A 931 -0.34 -6.08 69.29
C THR A 931 -1.44 -6.35 70.30
N SER A 932 -2.57 -5.64 70.18
CA SER A 932 -3.73 -5.68 71.08
C SER A 932 -4.94 -5.06 70.37
N ILE A 933 -6.14 -5.58 70.63
CA ILE A 933 -7.40 -5.00 70.14
C ILE A 933 -8.47 -5.02 71.24
N THR A 934 -9.25 -3.94 71.32
CA THR A 934 -10.38 -3.83 72.26
C THR A 934 -11.67 -4.18 71.55
N ILE A 935 -12.35 -5.23 72.00
CA ILE A 935 -13.64 -5.66 71.46
C ILE A 935 -14.77 -5.01 72.28
N PRO A 936 -15.65 -4.18 71.69
CA PRO A 936 -16.71 -3.52 72.45
C PRO A 936 -17.84 -4.49 72.82
N ASN A 937 -18.54 -4.19 73.93
CA ASN A 937 -19.71 -4.94 74.45
C ASN A 937 -20.91 -5.02 73.46
N SER A 938 -20.83 -4.39 72.30
CA SER A 938 -21.81 -4.52 71.22
C SER A 938 -21.66 -5.80 70.41
N VAL A 939 -20.44 -6.36 70.36
CA VAL A 939 -20.10 -7.55 69.55
C VAL A 939 -20.60 -8.81 70.26
N THR A 940 -21.31 -9.65 69.52
CA THR A 940 -21.81 -10.95 69.99
C THR A 940 -21.13 -12.15 69.32
N THR A 941 -20.44 -11.93 68.20
CA THR A 941 -19.86 -12.99 67.35
C THR A 941 -18.51 -12.57 66.81
N ILE A 942 -17.54 -13.48 66.88
CA ILE A 942 -16.26 -13.42 66.15
C ILE A 942 -16.37 -14.39 64.97
N GLY A 943 -16.10 -13.92 63.75
CA GLY A 943 -16.20 -14.71 62.52
C GLY A 943 -15.14 -15.80 62.35
N GLU A 944 -15.29 -16.61 61.29
CA GLU A 944 -14.26 -17.54 60.82
C GLU A 944 -12.99 -16.75 60.44
N GLU A 945 -11.81 -17.24 60.82
CA GLU A 945 -10.48 -16.65 60.49
C GLU A 945 -10.29 -15.18 60.94
N ALA A 946 -11.19 -14.61 61.76
CA ALA A 946 -11.27 -13.17 62.03
C ALA A 946 -9.99 -12.50 62.57
N PHE A 947 -9.14 -13.22 63.31
CA PHE A 947 -7.80 -12.81 63.75
C PHE A 947 -6.72 -13.82 63.33
N SER A 948 -6.99 -14.64 62.31
CA SER A 948 -6.03 -15.59 61.75
C SER A 948 -4.70 -14.88 61.43
N ASN A 949 -3.57 -15.51 61.75
CA ASN A 949 -2.22 -14.98 61.53
C ASN A 949 -1.92 -13.60 62.16
N CYS A 950 -2.67 -13.15 63.18
CA CYS A 950 -2.30 -11.99 64.01
C CYS A 950 -1.09 -12.32 64.92
N THR A 951 0.09 -12.52 64.33
CA THR A 951 1.25 -13.14 64.98
C THR A 951 1.85 -12.35 66.13
N ASN A 952 1.68 -11.02 66.20
CA ASN A 952 2.11 -10.20 67.34
C ASN A 952 0.99 -9.89 68.35
N LEU A 953 -0.21 -10.44 68.19
CA LEU A 953 -1.33 -10.19 69.11
C LEU A 953 -1.06 -10.85 70.47
N THR A 954 -0.58 -10.08 71.43
CA THR A 954 -0.13 -10.59 72.74
C THR A 954 -1.28 -10.86 73.71
N SER A 955 -2.37 -10.10 73.58
CA SER A 955 -3.55 -10.20 74.43
C SER A 955 -4.79 -9.66 73.72
N ILE A 956 -5.93 -10.30 73.97
CA ILE A 956 -7.24 -9.84 73.53
C ILE A 956 -8.24 -10.01 74.68
N THR A 957 -9.08 -8.99 74.91
CA THR A 957 -10.15 -9.04 75.90
C THR A 957 -11.47 -9.33 75.21
N LEU A 958 -12.07 -10.48 75.54
CA LEU A 958 -13.39 -10.86 75.05
C LEU A 958 -14.47 -10.38 76.04
N PRO A 959 -15.43 -9.52 75.62
CA PRO A 959 -16.50 -9.06 76.50
C PRO A 959 -17.57 -10.13 76.75
N ASN A 960 -18.30 -10.00 77.86
CA ASN A 960 -19.44 -10.87 78.24
C ASN A 960 -20.65 -10.80 77.28
N SER A 961 -20.53 -10.10 76.16
CA SER A 961 -21.50 -10.09 75.05
C SER A 961 -21.22 -11.19 74.01
N ILE A 962 -19.98 -11.72 73.94
CA ILE A 962 -19.59 -12.74 72.95
C ILE A 962 -20.30 -14.06 73.26
N THR A 963 -21.01 -14.60 72.28
CA THR A 963 -21.73 -15.90 72.38
C THR A 963 -21.15 -16.98 71.48
N SER A 964 -20.44 -16.60 70.41
CA SER A 964 -19.88 -17.54 69.43
C SER A 964 -18.50 -17.07 68.92
N ILE A 965 -17.57 -18.01 68.76
CA ILE A 965 -16.25 -17.81 68.16
C ILE A 965 -16.11 -18.79 66.98
N GLY A 966 -16.04 -18.27 65.77
CA GLY A 966 -16.00 -19.03 64.53
C GLY A 966 -14.69 -19.80 64.32
N ARG A 967 -14.71 -20.72 63.35
CA ARG A 967 -13.60 -21.61 63.00
C ARG A 967 -12.30 -20.83 62.75
N PHE A 968 -11.15 -21.37 63.17
CA PHE A 968 -9.84 -20.72 62.96
C PHE A 968 -9.72 -19.26 63.47
N ALA A 969 -10.64 -18.73 64.28
CA ALA A 969 -10.70 -17.29 64.57
C ALA A 969 -9.42 -16.69 65.17
N PHE A 970 -8.58 -17.49 65.86
CA PHE A 970 -7.27 -17.10 66.36
C PHE A 970 -6.13 -17.99 65.81
N TRP A 971 -6.33 -18.64 64.66
CA TRP A 971 -5.32 -19.52 64.07
C TRP A 971 -3.99 -18.81 63.89
N GLY A 972 -2.88 -19.43 64.29
CA GLY A 972 -1.55 -18.83 64.12
C GLY A 972 -1.28 -17.55 64.93
N CYS A 973 -2.12 -17.20 65.93
CA CYS A 973 -1.89 -16.09 66.87
C CYS A 973 -0.72 -16.38 67.83
N ASN A 974 0.49 -16.45 67.28
CA ASN A 974 1.70 -16.85 67.99
C ASN A 974 2.12 -15.91 69.12
N GLY A 975 1.64 -14.66 69.16
CA GLY A 975 1.92 -13.71 70.24
C GLY A 975 1.11 -13.99 71.50
N LEU A 976 -0.03 -14.68 71.38
CA LEU A 976 -1.04 -14.79 72.44
C LEU A 976 -0.56 -15.72 73.55
N THR A 977 -0.28 -15.17 74.73
CA THR A 977 0.21 -15.96 75.88
C THR A 977 -0.89 -16.48 76.78
N SER A 978 -2.02 -15.79 76.83
CA SER A 978 -3.19 -16.16 77.63
C SER A 978 -4.48 -15.66 77.00
N ILE A 979 -5.61 -16.37 77.19
CA ILE A 979 -6.93 -15.86 76.80
C ILE A 979 -8.01 -16.12 77.87
N VAL A 980 -8.93 -15.17 77.98
CA VAL A 980 -10.14 -15.25 78.81
C VAL A 980 -11.35 -15.55 77.93
N ILE A 981 -12.03 -16.66 78.22
CA ILE A 981 -13.29 -17.08 77.61
C ILE A 981 -14.43 -16.73 78.60
N PRO A 982 -15.25 -15.70 78.34
CA PRO A 982 -16.30 -15.28 79.26
C PRO A 982 -17.45 -16.29 79.34
N ASN A 983 -18.24 -16.20 80.41
CA ASN A 983 -19.35 -17.12 80.71
C ASN A 983 -20.57 -17.00 79.75
N SER A 984 -20.47 -16.12 78.75
CA SER A 984 -21.44 -15.91 77.69
C SER A 984 -21.16 -16.79 76.46
N VAL A 985 -19.95 -17.34 76.30
CA VAL A 985 -19.52 -18.08 75.11
C VAL A 985 -20.11 -19.48 75.10
N LYS A 986 -21.09 -19.68 74.22
CA LYS A 986 -21.81 -20.95 74.04
C LYS A 986 -21.14 -21.87 73.02
N ASN A 987 -20.62 -21.28 71.94
CA ASN A 987 -20.03 -21.99 70.82
C ASN A 987 -18.57 -21.54 70.59
N ILE A 988 -17.68 -22.49 70.39
CA ILE A 988 -16.31 -22.30 69.92
C ILE A 988 -16.05 -23.41 68.90
N ASP A 989 -15.75 -23.04 67.67
CA ASP A 989 -15.70 -23.98 66.54
C ASP A 989 -14.32 -24.68 66.38
N ASP A 990 -14.12 -25.39 65.27
CA ASP A 990 -12.87 -26.12 65.00
C ASP A 990 -11.65 -25.20 64.95
N TRP A 991 -10.56 -25.68 65.57
CA TRP A 991 -9.20 -25.19 65.41
C TRP A 991 -8.96 -23.71 65.73
N VAL A 992 -9.84 -23.09 66.52
CA VAL A 992 -9.77 -21.68 66.92
C VAL A 992 -8.39 -21.27 67.44
N PHE A 993 -7.73 -22.11 68.25
CA PHE A 993 -6.40 -21.83 68.82
C PHE A 993 -5.27 -22.72 68.25
N LYS A 994 -5.48 -23.32 67.07
CA LYS A 994 -4.42 -24.11 66.41
C LYS A 994 -3.29 -23.17 65.95
N GLU A 995 -2.05 -23.63 66.07
CA GLU A 995 -0.82 -22.82 65.87
C GLU A 995 -0.66 -21.61 66.84
N CYS A 996 -1.39 -21.52 67.95
CA CYS A 996 -1.12 -20.54 69.03
C CYS A 996 0.05 -20.98 69.93
N ARG A 997 1.27 -21.05 69.40
CA ARG A 997 2.41 -21.76 70.02
C ARG A 997 2.92 -21.19 71.34
N ASN A 998 2.56 -19.96 71.72
CA ASN A 998 2.93 -19.37 73.01
C ASN A 998 1.78 -19.34 74.04
N LEU A 999 0.62 -19.90 73.73
CA LEU A 999 -0.56 -19.89 74.60
C LEU A 999 -0.36 -20.87 75.77
N LYS A 1000 -0.17 -20.30 76.96
CA LYS A 1000 0.18 -21.03 78.19
C LYS A 1000 -0.96 -21.12 79.20
N GLU A 1001 -1.90 -20.17 79.17
CA GLU A 1001 -3.00 -20.09 80.14
C GLU A 1001 -4.33 -19.76 79.46
N ILE A 1002 -5.35 -20.60 79.67
CA ILE A 1002 -6.73 -20.37 79.23
C ILE A 1002 -7.60 -20.24 80.48
N TYR A 1003 -8.36 -19.15 80.58
CA TYR A 1003 -9.32 -18.93 81.67
C TYR A 1003 -10.74 -19.07 81.13
N SER A 1004 -11.46 -20.11 81.53
CA SER A 1004 -12.88 -20.28 81.18
C SER A 1004 -13.75 -19.90 82.37
N TYR A 1005 -14.64 -18.92 82.18
CA TYR A 1005 -15.62 -18.52 83.20
C TYR A 1005 -16.95 -19.28 83.09
N ASN A 1006 -17.11 -20.17 82.11
CA ASN A 1006 -18.28 -21.04 82.02
C ASN A 1006 -18.25 -22.09 83.15
N THR A 1007 -19.40 -22.39 83.75
CA THR A 1007 -19.52 -23.46 84.77
C THR A 1007 -19.53 -24.87 84.17
N SER A 1008 -19.64 -24.97 82.86
CA SER A 1008 -19.58 -26.19 82.06
C SER A 1008 -18.90 -25.89 80.72
N PRO A 1009 -18.18 -26.83 80.11
CA PRO A 1009 -17.64 -26.67 78.75
C PRO A 1009 -18.68 -26.14 77.75
N SER A 1010 -18.27 -25.23 76.88
CA SER A 1010 -19.11 -24.72 75.77
C SER A 1010 -19.58 -25.86 74.86
N GLU A 1011 -20.85 -25.83 74.44
CA GLU A 1011 -21.55 -26.95 73.76
C GLU A 1011 -21.29 -27.04 72.24
N GLY A 1012 -20.32 -26.29 71.73
CA GLY A 1012 -19.96 -26.26 70.31
C GLY A 1012 -19.51 -27.63 69.77
N ILE A 1013 -19.83 -27.89 68.50
CA ILE A 1013 -19.53 -29.14 67.79
C ILE A 1013 -18.06 -29.28 67.34
N GLY A 1014 -17.26 -28.23 67.46
CA GLY A 1014 -15.88 -28.18 66.96
C GLY A 1014 -14.81 -28.62 67.95
N THR A 1015 -13.58 -28.75 67.45
CA THR A 1015 -12.34 -29.12 68.15
C THR A 1015 -11.42 -27.88 68.32
N PRO A 1016 -11.73 -26.94 69.25
CA PRO A 1016 -11.05 -25.64 69.33
C PRO A 1016 -9.57 -25.70 69.74
N PHE A 1017 -9.16 -26.77 70.43
CA PHE A 1017 -7.81 -26.95 70.97
C PHE A 1017 -7.16 -28.23 70.44
N THR A 1018 -5.88 -28.14 70.04
CA THR A 1018 -5.08 -29.31 69.61
C THR A 1018 -4.65 -30.17 70.81
N ASP A 1019 -4.38 -31.45 70.58
CA ASP A 1019 -3.88 -32.37 71.63
C ASP A 1019 -2.51 -31.96 72.19
N GLU A 1020 -1.73 -31.16 71.47
CA GLU A 1020 -0.48 -30.55 71.92
C GLU A 1020 -0.77 -29.42 72.92
N LEU A 1021 -1.61 -28.46 72.54
CA LEU A 1021 -2.04 -27.36 73.41
C LEU A 1021 -2.69 -27.87 74.70
N LYS A 1022 -3.49 -28.95 74.64
CA LYS A 1022 -4.11 -29.59 75.82
C LYS A 1022 -3.10 -30.20 76.81
N LYS A 1023 -1.88 -30.49 76.38
CA LYS A 1023 -0.79 -31.03 77.24
C LYS A 1023 0.01 -29.90 77.88
N GLU A 1024 0.28 -28.84 77.13
CA GLU A 1024 1.22 -27.78 77.53
C GLU A 1024 0.55 -26.61 78.26
N CYS A 1025 -0.67 -26.25 77.88
CA CYS A 1025 -1.41 -25.13 78.47
C CYS A 1025 -2.10 -25.51 79.79
N ILE A 1026 -2.18 -24.55 80.71
CA ILE A 1026 -2.99 -24.64 81.92
C ILE A 1026 -4.39 -24.10 81.63
N LEU A 1027 -5.42 -24.88 81.97
CA LEU A 1027 -6.81 -24.46 81.91
C LEU A 1027 -7.31 -24.10 83.31
N TYR A 1028 -7.71 -22.85 83.51
CA TYR A 1028 -8.36 -22.37 84.73
C TYR A 1028 -9.89 -22.37 84.54
N VAL A 1029 -10.62 -23.00 85.47
CA VAL A 1029 -12.09 -23.16 85.45
C VAL A 1029 -12.71 -22.67 86.77
N PRO A 1030 -14.04 -22.46 86.84
CA PRO A 1030 -14.66 -22.08 88.11
C PRO A 1030 -14.58 -23.20 89.15
N LYS A 1031 -14.68 -22.81 90.42
CA LYS A 1031 -14.63 -23.72 91.57
C LYS A 1031 -15.74 -24.78 91.51
N GLY A 1032 -15.37 -26.05 91.64
CA GLY A 1032 -16.24 -27.21 91.49
C GLY A 1032 -16.38 -27.75 90.06
N CYS A 1033 -15.78 -27.12 89.04
CA CYS A 1033 -16.02 -27.48 87.64
C CYS A 1033 -14.99 -28.46 87.03
N ILE A 1034 -13.87 -28.78 87.70
CA ILE A 1034 -12.78 -29.62 87.12
C ILE A 1034 -13.31 -30.92 86.51
N ASP A 1035 -14.14 -31.67 87.23
CA ASP A 1035 -14.59 -32.99 86.78
C ASP A 1035 -15.59 -32.94 85.63
N ILE A 1036 -16.26 -31.79 85.42
CA ILE A 1036 -17.14 -31.56 84.26
C ILE A 1036 -16.27 -31.31 83.02
N TYR A 1037 -15.22 -30.50 83.16
CA TYR A 1037 -14.28 -30.21 82.07
C TYR A 1037 -13.46 -31.44 81.65
N ARG A 1038 -12.94 -32.23 82.61
CA ARG A 1038 -12.19 -33.47 82.32
C ARG A 1038 -12.97 -34.51 81.50
N LYS A 1039 -14.29 -34.54 81.62
CA LYS A 1039 -15.16 -35.49 80.92
C LYS A 1039 -15.50 -35.07 79.49
N ASN A 1040 -15.23 -33.83 79.11
CA ASN A 1040 -15.53 -33.32 77.76
C ASN A 1040 -14.31 -33.50 76.86
N GLU A 1041 -14.46 -34.22 75.75
CA GLU A 1041 -13.36 -34.57 74.84
C GLU A 1041 -12.65 -33.36 74.20
N ASN A 1042 -13.36 -32.22 74.08
CA ASN A 1042 -12.79 -30.98 73.55
C ASN A 1042 -12.04 -30.17 74.64
N TRP A 1043 -12.35 -30.37 75.92
CA TRP A 1043 -11.83 -29.57 77.04
C TRP A 1043 -11.03 -30.38 78.09
N ASN A 1044 -10.62 -31.61 77.76
CA ASN A 1044 -9.87 -32.54 78.61
C ASN A 1044 -8.36 -32.22 78.72
N PHE A 1045 -8.02 -30.98 79.10
CA PHE A 1045 -6.64 -30.56 79.36
C PHE A 1045 -5.99 -31.40 80.47
N ILE A 1046 -4.67 -31.63 80.38
CA ILE A 1046 -3.91 -32.34 81.43
C ILE A 1046 -3.84 -31.48 82.71
N ASN A 1047 -3.57 -30.18 82.55
CA ASN A 1047 -3.35 -29.25 83.65
C ASN A 1047 -4.57 -28.37 83.89
N ILE A 1048 -5.59 -28.89 84.58
CA ILE A 1048 -6.77 -28.11 84.98
C ILE A 1048 -6.63 -27.63 86.44
N ARG A 1049 -6.88 -26.34 86.67
CA ARG A 1049 -6.90 -25.69 87.99
C ARG A 1049 -8.23 -24.97 88.22
N GLU A 1050 -8.66 -24.88 89.47
CA GLU A 1050 -9.74 -23.97 89.84
C GLU A 1050 -9.19 -22.55 89.99
N MET A 1051 -9.93 -21.56 89.50
CA MET A 1051 -9.69 -20.17 89.84
C MET A 1051 -9.93 -19.98 91.35
N SER A 1052 -9.02 -19.26 92.01
CA SER A 1052 -9.26 -18.77 93.38
C SER A 1052 -10.53 -17.90 93.38
N ASP A 1053 -11.29 -17.91 94.48
CA ASP A 1053 -12.42 -16.99 94.62
C ASP A 1053 -11.88 -15.54 94.50
N ILE A 1054 -12.35 -14.80 93.49
CA ILE A 1054 -12.04 -13.37 93.24
C ILE A 1054 -13.01 -12.50 94.04
#